data_AF-A0A261GJE4-F1
#
_entry.id   AF-A0A261GJE4-F1
#
_cell.length_a   1.000
_cell.length_b   1.000
_cell.length_c   1.000
_cell.angle_alpha   90.00
_cell.angle_beta   90.00
_cell.angle_gamma   90.00
#
_symmetry.space_group_name_H-M   'P 1'
#
loop_
_entity.id
_entity.type
_entity.pdbx_description
1 polymer ?
#
loop_
_entity_poly.entity_id
_entity_poly.type
_entity_poly.pdbx_seq_one_letter_code
_entity_poly.pdbx_strand_id
1 'polypeptide(L)'
;MLFARLDIQVPLEDLKKEVNTLKETDWIPHVNQRGYSGTWDVLPLRSLEEHKNAHPILQGFAIQCGNNWVNLPVLSQLPTVVRVLDSLQCPVKSARFMRLHAGAEIKPHRDRGLSVSFGEARLHIPVECNDHLEFWISDQRVPMQEGEMWYLNVDQTHHVHNRGTRHRINLVIDCVADDWLLRKIQASKQGRILMNSTHRFTSDTLSENAGISESAEISERAKSKVTLSTTAGRIIKQHSRPLMENSPDAAVAKPHVDALVEALAEITGISADDDLGNTLGMSLDSGVALSPIQAAKCLKDLMRTHTFIRAVALALAEQLRLKGGVDILYAGTGPYGLLLLPVLACLNEPRIQATLLDIHPENIQAVRQVVDTLEISHCIRSIELADATRWNPPDGQKFDIILSETMNWMLKNEPQVMIFSHLVQYLRDQSSTLIPQQVILDGCLFNAGQFNEYRMGEGKEPSVTELGIFACLNQEASISIAAGNHRLLDGTLVIPESVPVEHNSLKLRTEIQVYQDLWLKDRQSCLTNPLCLDARHFKPGDRISLEYMLGQSADGSPPGYKIYWPEPPKTFQNPVSSEDTGKLGIKHLKRLWQKTVLDREGRLDRRLRGSEWEKDVMLMDLLGLGMEECVGLLYRKFIDFESFEKWVLEKNGGSISNELISEINRCLTGSGEISNSRCQKPGGILSKEQKSFWDQNGYLVVEGVLDREQCRQSVERIYQHLGMNPDQPESWYQMHSSQQNIMVQMFRDTVLDANRKSDKARRIYEDIWGDPELRPTIDRVGFNPPETDGYPFSGTRLHWDVDFTRPLSFSTQGLIYLSDVAEDQGAFQCVPGFHLQLKQWLEQLPEGADPNQMDLSNLDVCRIAAPAGSLIVWNSFLPHGGSPNRASSPRIVQYFNMLPMNFQALDLMASLE
;
A
#
# COMPACT_ATOMS: atom_id res chain seq x y z
N MET A 1 6.92 -16.47 18.36
CA MET A 1 8.14 -16.93 17.65
C MET A 1 8.80 -15.71 17.00
N LEU A 2 10.10 -15.50 17.20
CA LEU A 2 10.80 -14.27 16.77
C LEU A 2 11.46 -14.42 15.39
N PHE A 3 12.00 -15.59 15.07
CA PHE A 3 12.60 -15.89 13.78
C PHE A 3 12.69 -17.40 13.56
N ALA A 4 12.81 -17.83 12.31
CA ALA A 4 12.95 -19.24 11.93
C ALA A 4 13.72 -19.41 10.62
N ARG A 5 14.64 -20.38 10.57
CA ARG A 5 15.33 -20.74 9.33
C ARG A 5 14.47 -21.71 8.52
N LEU A 6 14.14 -21.34 7.30
CA LEU A 6 13.33 -22.15 6.39
C LEU A 6 14.23 -23.11 5.62
N ASP A 7 13.81 -24.36 5.53
CA ASP A 7 14.50 -25.38 4.73
C ASP A 7 14.06 -25.27 3.26
N ILE A 8 14.58 -24.23 2.60
CA ILE A 8 14.34 -23.89 1.19
C ILE A 8 15.70 -23.67 0.55
N GLN A 9 15.94 -24.34 -0.57
CA GLN A 9 17.21 -24.25 -1.28
C GLN A 9 17.33 -22.91 -1.99
N VAL A 10 18.41 -22.17 -1.69
CA VAL A 10 18.73 -20.90 -2.34
C VAL A 10 19.98 -21.10 -3.22
N PRO A 11 19.91 -20.78 -4.53
CA PRO A 11 21.05 -20.85 -5.44
C PRO A 11 22.00 -19.65 -5.23
N LEU A 12 22.76 -19.66 -4.12
CA LEU A 12 23.59 -18.54 -3.66
C LEU A 12 24.60 -18.03 -4.71
N GLU A 13 25.35 -18.93 -5.36
CA GLU A 13 26.38 -18.54 -6.33
C GLU A 13 25.80 -17.85 -7.56
N ASP A 14 24.61 -18.25 -8.00
CA ASP A 14 23.93 -17.61 -9.12
C ASP A 14 23.30 -16.27 -8.70
N LEU A 15 22.77 -16.16 -7.48
CA LEU A 15 22.32 -14.88 -6.92
C LEU A 15 23.47 -13.87 -6.81
N LYS A 16 24.65 -14.28 -6.35
CA LYS A 16 25.84 -13.42 -6.29
C LYS A 16 26.26 -12.94 -7.68
N LYS A 17 26.25 -13.82 -8.69
CA LYS A 17 26.54 -13.41 -10.07
C LYS A 17 25.55 -12.36 -10.56
N GLU A 18 24.25 -12.57 -10.34
CA GLU A 18 23.22 -11.61 -10.74
C GLU A 18 23.36 -10.27 -10.02
N VAL A 19 23.60 -10.27 -8.72
CA VAL A 19 23.87 -9.04 -7.95
C VAL A 19 25.07 -8.28 -8.50
N ASN A 20 26.14 -8.97 -8.89
CA ASN A 20 27.33 -8.35 -9.49
C ASN A 20 27.10 -7.77 -10.88
N THR A 21 26.01 -8.13 -11.57
CA THR A 21 25.65 -7.53 -12.88
C THR A 21 24.82 -6.26 -12.76
N LEU A 22 24.30 -5.94 -11.56
CA LEU A 22 23.51 -4.74 -11.31
C LEU A 22 24.41 -3.50 -11.34
N LYS A 23 23.96 -2.45 -12.00
CA LYS A 23 24.70 -1.18 -12.07
C LYS A 23 24.47 -0.38 -10.80
N GLU A 24 25.44 0.45 -10.41
CA GLU A 24 25.28 1.35 -9.27
C GLU A 24 24.08 2.30 -9.42
N THR A 25 23.74 2.68 -10.66
CA THR A 25 22.57 3.51 -10.97
C THR A 25 21.22 2.82 -10.71
N ASP A 26 21.21 1.50 -10.54
CA ASP A 26 19.98 0.72 -10.27
C ASP A 26 19.62 0.75 -8.78
N TRP A 27 20.57 1.09 -7.91
CA TRP A 27 20.40 1.23 -6.47
C TRP A 27 19.97 2.65 -6.11
N ILE A 28 19.04 2.77 -5.18
CA ILE A 28 18.58 4.06 -4.65
C ILE A 28 18.89 4.18 -3.16
N PRO A 29 19.26 5.37 -2.65
CA PRO A 29 19.42 5.58 -1.22
C PRO A 29 18.12 5.32 -0.47
N HIS A 30 18.22 4.66 0.69
CA HIS A 30 17.08 4.40 1.55
C HIS A 30 16.57 5.72 2.14
N VAL A 31 15.28 5.98 1.96
CA VAL A 31 14.63 7.27 2.28
C VAL A 31 14.42 7.54 3.75
N ASN A 32 14.40 6.50 4.58
CA ASN A 32 14.32 6.64 6.03
C ASN A 32 15.70 6.95 6.65
N GLN A 33 16.30 8.07 6.26
CA GLN A 33 17.63 8.51 6.71
C GLN A 33 17.74 8.70 8.24
N ARG A 34 16.61 8.74 8.97
CA ARG A 34 16.60 8.79 10.44
C ARG A 34 16.77 7.42 11.10
N GLY A 35 16.41 6.36 10.37
CA GLY A 35 16.39 4.97 10.84
C GLY A 35 17.70 4.21 10.68
N TYR A 36 18.76 4.84 10.16
CA TYR A 36 20.08 4.22 10.01
C TYR A 36 21.20 5.26 10.18
N SER A 37 22.45 4.82 10.30
CA SER A 37 23.66 5.64 10.15
C SER A 37 24.63 4.95 9.17
N GLY A 38 25.44 5.72 8.45
CA GLY A 38 26.18 5.24 7.26
C GLY A 38 25.30 5.21 6.00
N THR A 39 25.65 4.40 5.00
CA THR A 39 24.92 4.31 3.72
C THR A 39 24.05 3.05 3.65
N TRP A 40 22.82 3.18 3.18
CA TRP A 40 21.89 2.07 2.98
C TRP A 40 21.12 2.25 1.68
N ASP A 41 21.25 1.30 0.76
CA ASP A 41 20.57 1.34 -0.53
C ASP A 41 19.47 0.28 -0.65
N VAL A 42 18.52 0.55 -1.54
CA VAL A 42 17.43 -0.36 -1.91
C VAL A 42 17.38 -0.48 -3.42
N LEU A 43 17.03 -1.67 -3.91
CA LEU A 43 16.69 -1.91 -5.30
C LEU A 43 15.38 -2.69 -5.34
N PRO A 44 14.25 -2.03 -5.68
CA PRO A 44 12.95 -2.68 -5.74
C PRO A 44 12.85 -3.61 -6.96
N LEU A 45 12.30 -4.80 -6.75
CA LEU A 45 12.15 -5.84 -7.78
C LEU A 45 10.68 -6.12 -8.11
N ARG A 46 9.80 -5.95 -7.12
CA ARG A 46 8.36 -6.15 -7.22
C ARG A 46 7.65 -5.13 -6.33
N SER A 47 6.65 -4.45 -6.88
CA SER A 47 5.86 -3.42 -6.19
C SER A 47 4.37 -3.57 -6.49
N LEU A 48 3.53 -2.76 -5.83
CA LEU A 48 2.14 -2.58 -6.24
C LEU A 48 2.07 -2.06 -7.68
N GLU A 49 1.06 -2.48 -8.43
CA GLU A 49 0.90 -2.10 -9.84
C GLU A 49 0.77 -0.59 -10.05
N GLU A 50 0.07 0.09 -9.15
CA GLU A 50 -0.03 1.56 -9.14
C GLU A 50 1.31 2.27 -8.97
N HIS A 51 2.34 1.58 -8.48
CA HIS A 51 3.70 2.12 -8.31
C HIS A 51 4.66 1.67 -9.41
N LYS A 52 4.22 0.84 -10.37
CA LYS A 52 5.06 0.32 -11.47
C LYS A 52 5.79 1.42 -12.24
N ASN A 53 5.13 2.57 -12.43
CA ASN A 53 5.68 3.74 -13.13
C ASN A 53 6.00 4.92 -12.17
N ALA A 54 5.86 4.72 -10.86
CA ALA A 54 6.15 5.74 -9.85
C ALA A 54 7.66 5.87 -9.60
N HIS A 55 8.06 6.85 -8.79
CA HIS A 55 9.47 7.01 -8.39
C HIS A 55 9.97 5.73 -7.71
N PRO A 56 11.22 5.26 -7.95
CA PRO A 56 11.78 4.04 -7.34
C PRO A 56 11.68 3.98 -5.81
N ILE A 57 11.69 5.14 -5.15
CA ILE A 57 11.40 5.29 -3.71
C ILE A 57 10.03 4.70 -3.34
N LEU A 58 8.99 5.01 -4.13
CA LEU A 58 7.62 4.51 -3.93
C LEU A 58 7.50 3.02 -4.26
N GLN A 59 8.37 2.51 -5.13
CA GLN A 59 8.47 1.09 -5.48
C GLN A 59 9.15 0.26 -4.38
N GLY A 60 9.96 0.88 -3.53
CA GLY A 60 10.68 0.23 -2.43
C GLY A 60 9.90 0.10 -1.12
N PHE A 61 8.70 0.67 -1.02
CA PHE A 61 7.88 0.62 0.20
C PHE A 61 6.90 -0.56 0.21
N ALA A 62 6.59 -1.01 1.43
CA ALA A 62 5.48 -1.90 1.75
C ALA A 62 4.30 -1.13 2.39
N ILE A 63 3.98 0.07 1.89
CA ILE A 63 2.89 0.88 2.44
C ILE A 63 1.58 0.51 1.74
N GLN A 64 0.64 -0.06 2.52
CA GLN A 64 -0.82 -0.13 2.32
C GLN A 64 -1.40 -1.04 1.22
N CYS A 65 -2.68 -1.37 1.44
CA CYS A 65 -3.48 -2.39 0.76
C CYS A 65 -3.52 -2.24 -0.76
N GLY A 66 -3.06 -3.28 -1.45
CA GLY A 66 -3.34 -3.52 -2.85
C GLY A 66 -3.26 -5.01 -3.16
N ASN A 67 -4.14 -5.49 -4.03
CA ASN A 67 -4.25 -6.90 -4.37
C ASN A 67 -3.42 -7.28 -5.61
N ASN A 68 -2.90 -6.31 -6.37
CA ASN A 68 -2.15 -6.56 -7.59
C ASN A 68 -0.69 -6.13 -7.49
N TRP A 69 0.18 -7.12 -7.39
CA TRP A 69 1.64 -6.96 -7.26
C TRP A 69 2.29 -7.40 -8.56
N VAL A 70 3.15 -6.55 -9.11
CA VAL A 70 3.76 -6.74 -10.42
C VAL A 70 5.27 -6.69 -10.35
N ASN A 71 5.91 -7.47 -11.22
CA ASN A 71 7.35 -7.48 -11.37
C ASN A 71 7.80 -6.21 -12.09
N LEU A 72 8.85 -5.56 -11.56
CA LEU A 72 9.46 -4.40 -12.19
C LEU A 72 10.39 -4.85 -13.33
N PRO A 73 10.66 -4.00 -14.34
CA PRO A 73 11.46 -4.37 -15.51
C PRO A 73 12.84 -4.94 -15.17
N VAL A 74 13.46 -4.49 -14.07
CA VAL A 74 14.76 -4.99 -13.60
C VAL A 74 14.74 -6.50 -13.31
N LEU A 75 13.60 -7.05 -12.86
CA LEU A 75 13.48 -8.48 -12.54
C LEU A 75 13.59 -9.39 -13.78
N SER A 76 13.29 -8.87 -14.98
CA SER A 76 13.48 -9.61 -16.24
C SER A 76 14.95 -9.94 -16.55
N GLN A 77 15.87 -9.23 -15.90
CA GLN A 77 17.32 -9.43 -16.03
C GLN A 77 17.87 -10.33 -14.91
N LEU A 78 17.02 -10.81 -13.99
CA LEU A 78 17.40 -11.54 -12.77
C LEU A 78 16.69 -12.91 -12.69
N PRO A 79 16.99 -13.85 -13.60
CA PRO A 79 16.27 -15.13 -13.71
C PRO A 79 16.40 -16.03 -12.47
N THR A 80 17.49 -15.91 -11.70
CA THR A 80 17.68 -16.66 -10.45
C THR A 80 16.81 -16.10 -9.35
N VAL A 81 16.66 -14.77 -9.25
CA VAL A 81 15.70 -14.17 -8.32
C VAL A 81 14.28 -14.61 -8.66
N VAL A 82 13.89 -14.61 -9.94
CA VAL A 82 12.58 -15.12 -10.38
C VAL A 82 12.37 -16.57 -9.91
N ARG A 83 13.34 -17.46 -10.13
CA ARG A 83 13.27 -18.86 -9.65
C ARG A 83 13.09 -18.96 -8.13
N VAL A 84 13.75 -18.08 -7.36
CA VAL A 84 13.60 -18.04 -5.90
C VAL A 84 12.18 -17.59 -5.51
N LEU A 85 11.65 -16.55 -6.14
CA LEU A 85 10.28 -16.08 -5.87
C LEU A 85 9.24 -17.13 -6.27
N ASP A 86 9.41 -17.79 -7.42
CA ASP A 86 8.52 -18.86 -7.89
C ASP A 86 8.58 -20.12 -7.01
N SER A 87 9.68 -20.33 -6.29
CA SER A 87 9.80 -21.44 -5.32
C SER A 87 8.96 -21.23 -4.06
N LEU A 88 8.54 -19.98 -3.78
CA LEU A 88 7.64 -19.65 -2.69
C LEU A 88 6.21 -19.99 -3.09
N GLN A 89 5.61 -20.99 -2.45
CA GLN A 89 4.24 -21.41 -2.74
C GLN A 89 3.19 -20.54 -2.02
N CYS A 90 3.57 -19.30 -1.69
CA CYS A 90 2.73 -18.32 -1.03
C CYS A 90 2.68 -17.02 -1.85
N PRO A 91 1.56 -16.27 -1.84
CA PRO A 91 1.47 -15.01 -2.58
C PRO A 91 2.55 -14.00 -2.19
N VAL A 92 3.49 -13.74 -3.11
CA VAL A 92 4.54 -12.74 -2.94
C VAL A 92 3.99 -11.35 -3.25
N LYS A 93 4.14 -10.45 -2.28
CA LYS A 93 3.76 -9.05 -2.38
C LYS A 93 4.92 -8.23 -2.94
N SER A 94 5.84 -7.79 -2.08
CA SER A 94 7.00 -7.01 -2.48
C SER A 94 8.28 -7.85 -2.44
N ALA A 95 9.24 -7.50 -3.28
CA ALA A 95 10.59 -8.08 -3.26
C ALA A 95 11.60 -6.98 -3.57
N ARG A 96 12.71 -6.94 -2.84
CA ARG A 96 13.74 -5.91 -2.99
C ARG A 96 15.10 -6.37 -2.49
N PHE A 97 16.17 -5.96 -3.14
CA PHE A 97 17.49 -6.03 -2.55
C PHE A 97 17.71 -4.83 -1.63
N MET A 98 18.41 -5.07 -0.52
CA MET A 98 18.82 -4.04 0.43
C MET A 98 20.31 -4.18 0.69
N ARG A 99 21.06 -3.10 0.43
CA ARG A 99 22.53 -3.06 0.57
C ARG A 99 22.92 -2.12 1.69
N LEU A 100 23.32 -2.67 2.83
CA LEU A 100 23.82 -1.91 3.97
C LEU A 100 25.35 -1.84 3.89
N HIS A 101 25.89 -0.63 3.79
CA HIS A 101 27.33 -0.45 3.54
C HIS A 101 28.20 -0.84 4.75
N ALA A 102 29.51 -0.99 4.50
CA ALA A 102 30.48 -1.21 5.56
C ALA A 102 30.42 -0.08 6.61
N GLY A 103 30.41 -0.43 7.88
CA GLY A 103 30.29 0.52 8.99
C GLY A 103 28.88 1.08 9.22
N ALA A 104 27.89 0.77 8.37
CA ALA A 104 26.53 1.28 8.51
C ALA A 104 25.70 0.44 9.50
N GLU A 105 24.72 1.08 10.14
CA GLU A 105 23.79 0.45 11.07
C GLU A 105 22.35 0.90 10.82
N ILE A 106 21.39 0.00 11.01
CA ILE A 106 19.96 0.29 11.05
C ILE A 106 19.55 0.31 12.52
N LYS A 107 19.00 1.44 12.97
CA LYS A 107 18.63 1.68 14.38
C LYS A 107 17.42 0.84 14.81
N PRO A 108 17.22 0.63 16.12
CA PRO A 108 16.04 -0.07 16.65
C PRO A 108 14.72 0.52 16.16
N HIS A 109 13.91 -0.30 15.47
CA HIS A 109 12.59 0.08 14.96
C HIS A 109 11.64 -1.13 14.90
N ARG A 110 10.38 -0.87 14.56
CA ARG A 110 9.32 -1.89 14.43
C ARG A 110 8.57 -1.70 13.12
N ASP A 111 8.35 -2.79 12.42
CA ASP A 111 7.55 -2.83 11.19
C ASP A 111 6.17 -3.39 11.52
N ARG A 112 5.26 -2.48 11.92
CA ARG A 112 3.95 -2.84 12.46
C ARG A 112 3.15 -3.71 11.51
N GLY A 113 2.61 -4.82 12.00
CA GLY A 113 1.72 -5.71 11.25
C GLY A 113 2.42 -6.77 10.40
N LEU A 114 3.76 -6.77 10.31
CA LEU A 114 4.52 -7.78 9.56
C LEU A 114 4.92 -8.96 10.47
N SER A 115 3.92 -9.75 10.84
CA SER A 115 4.11 -11.02 11.53
C SER A 115 3.08 -12.05 11.09
N VAL A 116 3.43 -13.34 11.22
CA VAL A 116 2.53 -14.45 10.86
C VAL A 116 1.19 -14.38 11.59
N SER A 117 1.15 -13.75 12.77
CA SER A 117 -0.07 -13.55 13.57
C SER A 117 -1.06 -12.59 12.90
N PHE A 118 -0.61 -11.77 11.94
CA PHE A 118 -1.42 -10.84 11.16
C PHE A 118 -1.66 -11.34 9.72
N GLY A 119 -1.28 -12.57 9.39
CA GLY A 119 -1.40 -13.12 8.02
C GLY A 119 -0.33 -12.60 7.05
N GLU A 120 0.72 -11.96 7.54
CA GLU A 120 1.81 -11.40 6.74
C GLU A 120 3.17 -11.96 7.17
N ALA A 121 4.12 -12.07 6.26
CA ALA A 121 5.47 -12.51 6.59
C ALA A 121 6.52 -11.73 5.82
N ARG A 122 7.66 -11.53 6.50
CA ARG A 122 8.88 -11.02 5.87
C ARG A 122 9.95 -12.10 5.88
N LEU A 123 10.44 -12.41 4.69
CA LEU A 123 11.53 -13.35 4.45
C LEU A 123 12.80 -12.59 4.11
N HIS A 124 13.92 -13.10 4.61
CA HIS A 124 15.25 -12.57 4.35
C HIS A 124 16.14 -13.67 3.79
N ILE A 125 16.88 -13.35 2.73
CA ILE A 125 17.91 -14.21 2.15
C ILE A 125 19.20 -13.39 2.08
N PRO A 126 20.17 -13.65 2.97
CA PRO A 126 21.45 -12.98 2.91
C PRO A 126 22.23 -13.48 1.68
N VAL A 127 22.57 -12.56 0.79
CA VAL A 127 23.35 -12.87 -0.43
C VAL A 127 24.83 -12.57 -0.20
N GLU A 128 25.11 -11.48 0.49
CA GLU A 128 26.46 -11.13 0.94
C GLU A 128 26.44 -10.71 2.41
N CYS A 129 27.31 -11.32 3.21
CA CYS A 129 27.47 -11.08 4.64
C CYS A 129 28.95 -11.02 5.05
N ASN A 130 29.16 -10.70 6.31
CA ASN A 130 30.47 -10.73 6.95
C ASN A 130 30.32 -11.08 8.44
N ASP A 131 31.41 -11.53 9.06
CA ASP A 131 31.41 -12.02 10.45
C ASP A 131 31.11 -10.94 11.50
N HIS A 132 31.21 -9.67 11.10
CA HIS A 132 30.94 -8.51 11.94
C HIS A 132 29.52 -7.94 11.74
N LEU A 133 28.65 -8.68 11.04
CA LEU A 133 27.24 -8.36 10.90
C LEU A 133 26.44 -8.91 12.08
N GLU A 134 25.64 -8.05 12.69
CA GLU A 134 24.73 -8.41 13.78
C GLU A 134 23.30 -7.99 13.43
N PHE A 135 22.37 -8.94 13.43
CA PHE A 135 20.93 -8.65 13.30
C PHE A 135 20.25 -9.08 14.59
N TRP A 136 19.44 -8.19 15.18
CA TRP A 136 18.80 -8.40 16.48
C TRP A 136 17.28 -8.25 16.37
N ILE A 137 16.53 -9.14 17.04
CA ILE A 137 15.06 -9.05 17.20
C ILE A 137 14.72 -9.32 18.67
N SER A 138 14.05 -8.38 19.34
CA SER A 138 13.72 -8.49 20.78
C SER A 138 14.92 -8.94 21.62
N ASP A 139 16.06 -8.27 21.42
CA ASP A 139 17.34 -8.55 22.10
C ASP A 139 17.91 -9.96 21.86
N GLN A 140 17.43 -10.68 20.84
CA GLN A 140 18.00 -11.95 20.40
C GLN A 140 18.73 -11.78 19.07
N ARG A 141 20.00 -12.21 19.01
CA ARG A 141 20.78 -12.22 17.78
C ARG A 141 20.27 -13.31 16.84
N VAL A 142 19.98 -12.95 15.60
CA VAL A 142 19.58 -13.87 14.54
C VAL A 142 20.82 -14.36 13.80
N PRO A 143 21.16 -15.66 13.84
CA PRO A 143 22.40 -16.20 13.26
C PRO A 143 22.23 -16.53 11.76
N MET A 144 21.89 -15.54 10.94
CA MET A 144 21.68 -15.75 9.50
C MET A 144 23.00 -16.00 8.76
N GLN A 145 23.05 -17.01 7.88
CA GLN A 145 24.18 -17.27 6.97
C GLN A 145 23.81 -16.99 5.51
N GLU A 146 24.82 -16.77 4.67
CA GLU A 146 24.62 -16.57 3.24
C GLU A 146 23.93 -17.78 2.60
N GLY A 147 22.95 -17.51 1.73
CA GLY A 147 22.19 -18.56 1.05
C GLY A 147 21.18 -19.28 1.92
N GLU A 148 20.92 -18.82 3.14
CA GLU A 148 19.80 -19.32 3.95
C GLU A 148 18.57 -18.42 3.81
N MET A 149 17.38 -19.01 3.84
CA MET A 149 16.12 -18.27 3.89
C MET A 149 15.59 -18.21 5.32
N TRP A 150 15.24 -17.02 5.79
CA TRP A 150 14.80 -16.78 7.18
C TRP A 150 13.47 -16.05 7.22
N TYR A 151 12.53 -16.55 8.02
CA TYR A 151 11.39 -15.79 8.50
C TYR A 151 11.79 -14.96 9.71
N LEU A 152 11.47 -13.66 9.70
CA LEU A 152 11.70 -12.74 10.82
C LEU A 152 10.38 -12.08 11.25
N ASN A 153 10.10 -12.06 12.55
CA ASN A 153 8.99 -11.30 13.12
C ASN A 153 9.42 -9.85 13.36
N VAL A 154 9.36 -9.04 12.29
CA VAL A 154 9.79 -7.63 12.29
C VAL A 154 8.75 -6.67 12.87
N ASP A 155 7.56 -7.16 13.24
CA ASP A 155 6.62 -6.42 14.10
C ASP A 155 7.18 -6.22 15.52
N GLN A 156 8.21 -6.98 15.91
CA GLN A 156 8.99 -6.76 17.12
C GLN A 156 10.16 -5.80 16.88
N THR A 157 10.67 -5.18 17.95
CA THR A 157 11.80 -4.25 17.85
C THR A 157 13.03 -4.97 17.31
N HIS A 158 13.62 -4.44 16.24
CA HIS A 158 14.77 -5.03 15.56
C HIS A 158 15.75 -3.97 15.03
N HIS A 159 17.01 -4.36 14.89
CA HIS A 159 18.11 -3.51 14.42
C HIS A 159 19.23 -4.33 13.77
N VAL A 160 20.09 -3.66 13.00
CA VAL A 160 21.20 -4.31 12.27
C VAL A 160 22.47 -3.48 12.38
N HIS A 161 23.59 -4.07 12.76
CA HIS A 161 24.89 -3.40 12.74
C HIS A 161 25.80 -4.10 11.74
N ASN A 162 26.31 -3.39 10.73
CA ASN A 162 27.36 -3.88 9.85
C ASN A 162 28.71 -3.29 10.26
N ARG A 163 29.39 -3.92 11.23
CA ARG A 163 30.71 -3.47 11.71
C ARG A 163 31.87 -3.97 10.84
N GLY A 164 31.57 -4.64 9.73
CA GLY A 164 32.56 -5.17 8.81
C GLY A 164 33.06 -4.16 7.79
N THR A 165 34.06 -4.56 7.01
CA THR A 165 34.69 -3.76 5.95
C THR A 165 34.06 -3.97 4.57
N ARG A 166 32.98 -4.75 4.48
CA ARG A 166 32.28 -5.07 3.22
C ARG A 166 30.78 -4.77 3.35
N HIS A 167 30.14 -4.47 2.23
CA HIS A 167 28.68 -4.27 2.18
C HIS A 167 27.96 -5.58 2.54
N ARG A 168 26.76 -5.45 3.09
CA ARG A 168 25.80 -6.54 3.27
C ARG A 168 24.70 -6.39 2.25
N ILE A 169 24.50 -7.38 1.41
CA ILE A 169 23.38 -7.43 0.45
C ILE A 169 22.40 -8.51 0.89
N ASN A 170 21.14 -8.12 1.03
CA ASN A 170 20.07 -8.99 1.50
C ASN A 170 18.85 -8.88 0.58
N LEU A 171 18.32 -10.00 0.12
CA LEU A 171 17.03 -10.05 -0.55
C LEU A 171 15.92 -10.11 0.50
N VAL A 172 15.02 -9.14 0.46
CA VAL A 172 13.89 -9.02 1.39
C VAL A 172 12.60 -9.21 0.62
N ILE A 173 11.75 -10.11 1.10
CA ILE A 173 10.51 -10.52 0.44
C ILE A 173 9.37 -10.39 1.44
N ASP A 174 8.35 -9.61 1.11
CA ASP A 174 7.10 -9.57 1.86
C ASP A 174 6.07 -10.47 1.16
N CYS A 175 5.41 -11.35 1.89
CA CYS A 175 4.44 -12.30 1.35
C CYS A 175 3.31 -12.57 2.35
N VAL A 176 2.24 -13.20 1.86
CA VAL A 176 1.14 -13.67 2.72
C VAL A 176 1.62 -14.86 3.56
N ALA A 177 1.36 -14.83 4.86
CA ALA A 177 1.63 -15.94 5.77
C ALA A 177 0.51 -17.00 5.69
N ASP A 178 0.48 -17.71 4.58
CA ASP A 178 -0.45 -18.83 4.37
C ASP A 178 0.04 -20.14 5.01
N ASP A 179 -0.78 -21.19 4.90
CA ASP A 179 -0.51 -22.48 5.52
C ASP A 179 0.85 -23.08 5.10
N TRP A 180 1.27 -22.87 3.84
CA TRP A 180 2.55 -23.38 3.35
C TRP A 180 3.71 -22.75 4.10
N LEU A 181 3.69 -21.42 4.23
CA LEU A 181 4.76 -20.72 4.92
C LEU A 181 4.76 -21.04 6.42
N LEU A 182 3.59 -21.15 7.03
CA LEU A 182 3.44 -21.57 8.43
C LEU A 182 4.03 -22.97 8.67
N ARG A 183 3.78 -23.94 7.79
CA ARG A 183 4.39 -25.29 7.87
C ARG A 183 5.90 -25.24 7.73
N LYS A 184 6.45 -24.47 6.79
CA LYS A 184 7.91 -24.29 6.64
C LYS A 184 8.54 -23.69 7.89
N ILE A 185 7.86 -22.74 8.53
CA ILE A 185 8.32 -22.14 9.78
C ILE A 185 8.24 -23.15 10.94
N GLN A 186 7.14 -23.91 11.07
CA GLN A 186 6.97 -24.93 12.12
C GLN A 186 7.98 -26.08 11.99
N ALA A 187 8.30 -26.48 10.76
CA ALA A 187 9.27 -27.52 10.47
C ALA A 187 10.72 -27.12 10.79
N SER A 188 11.00 -25.82 10.96
CA SER A 188 12.33 -25.30 11.30
C SER A 188 12.81 -25.80 12.67
N LYS A 189 14.14 -25.83 12.87
CA LYS A 189 14.74 -26.22 14.15
C LYS A 189 14.23 -25.34 15.31
N GLN A 190 14.01 -24.05 15.06
CA GLN A 190 13.49 -23.09 16.03
C GLN A 190 11.99 -23.29 16.32
N GLY A 191 11.20 -23.70 15.32
CA GLY A 191 9.78 -24.07 15.47
C GLY A 191 9.59 -25.33 16.32
N ARG A 192 10.47 -26.34 16.17
CA ARG A 192 10.42 -27.59 16.95
C ARG A 192 10.71 -27.42 18.45
N ILE A 193 11.49 -26.40 18.84
CA ILE A 193 11.80 -26.11 20.25
C ILE A 193 10.57 -25.60 21.02
N LEU A 194 9.61 -24.94 20.34
CA LEU A 194 8.36 -24.45 20.94
C LEU A 194 7.28 -25.52 21.14
N MET A 195 7.35 -26.64 20.42
CA MET A 195 6.42 -27.78 20.62
C MET A 195 6.86 -28.71 21.76
N ASN A 196 8.15 -28.76 22.08
CA ASN A 196 8.67 -29.57 23.18
C ASN A 196 8.45 -28.95 24.58
N SER A 197 8.02 -27.68 24.66
CA SER A 197 7.76 -26.99 25.93
C SER A 197 6.28 -27.02 26.37
N THR A 198 5.35 -27.57 25.58
CA THR A 198 3.91 -27.60 25.88
C THR A 198 3.27 -28.98 26.03
N HIS A 199 4.03 -30.09 25.99
CA HIS A 199 3.50 -31.41 26.34
C HIS A 199 4.45 -32.21 27.25
N ARG A 200 4.25 -32.11 28.57
CA ARG A 200 4.52 -33.21 29.50
C ARG A 200 3.21 -33.68 30.10
N PHE A 201 2.62 -34.71 29.52
CA PHE A 201 1.83 -35.71 30.25
C PHE A 201 1.80 -37.00 29.41
N THR A 202 2.51 -38.03 29.93
CA THR A 202 2.34 -39.50 29.79
C THR A 202 2.34 -40.11 28.38
N SER A 203 3.02 -41.21 28.08
CA SER A 203 3.53 -42.32 28.89
C SER A 203 4.64 -43.09 28.17
N ASP A 204 5.68 -43.47 28.91
CA ASP A 204 6.59 -44.57 28.56
C ASP A 204 5.87 -45.93 28.75
N THR A 205 6.02 -46.85 27.79
CA THR A 205 6.43 -48.25 28.06
C THR A 205 6.74 -49.01 26.77
N LEU A 206 8.01 -49.43 26.68
CA LEU A 206 8.56 -50.74 26.28
C LEU A 206 8.35 -51.31 24.86
N SER A 207 9.50 -51.76 24.38
CA SER A 207 9.83 -52.41 23.13
C SER A 207 9.64 -53.94 23.15
N GLU A 208 9.70 -54.49 21.93
CA GLU A 208 10.18 -55.82 21.51
C GLU A 208 9.20 -57.02 21.36
N ASN A 209 9.00 -57.33 20.07
CA ASN A 209 9.22 -58.61 19.38
C ASN A 209 8.19 -59.76 19.40
N ALA A 210 7.78 -60.06 18.15
CA ALA A 210 7.84 -61.37 17.47
C ALA A 210 6.51 -62.10 17.19
N GLY A 211 6.05 -61.91 15.93
CA GLY A 211 5.62 -62.95 14.99
C GLY A 211 4.38 -63.78 15.30
N ILE A 212 3.29 -63.59 14.53
CA ILE A 212 2.32 -64.63 14.11
C ILE A 212 1.56 -64.19 12.84
N SER A 213 1.68 -65.02 11.80
CA SER A 213 0.87 -65.27 10.59
C SER A 213 -0.12 -64.23 10.00
N GLU A 214 0.10 -63.90 8.72
CA GLU A 214 -0.66 -63.01 7.79
C GLU A 214 -2.16 -63.34 7.56
N SER A 215 -2.73 -64.41 8.13
CA SER A 215 -4.13 -64.81 7.85
C SER A 215 -5.16 -64.26 8.84
N ALA A 216 -4.74 -63.72 10.00
CA ALA A 216 -5.62 -63.13 11.01
C ALA A 216 -5.83 -61.60 10.84
N GLU A 217 -4.84 -60.88 10.31
CA GLU A 217 -4.89 -59.41 10.14
C GLU A 217 -5.93 -58.94 9.12
N ILE A 218 -6.30 -59.78 8.14
CA ILE A 218 -7.29 -59.44 7.11
C ILE A 218 -8.71 -59.39 7.71
N SER A 219 -9.00 -60.22 8.72
CA SER A 219 -10.31 -60.26 9.40
C SER A 219 -10.47 -59.14 10.43
N GLU A 220 -9.39 -58.76 11.11
CA GLU A 220 -9.39 -57.69 12.10
C GLU A 220 -9.39 -56.29 11.45
N ARG A 221 -8.67 -56.10 10.33
CA ARG A 221 -8.74 -54.87 9.53
C ARG A 221 -10.12 -54.66 8.88
N ALA A 222 -10.83 -55.72 8.51
CA ALA A 222 -12.20 -55.59 8.00
C ALA A 222 -13.20 -55.19 9.10
N LYS A 223 -13.04 -55.70 10.33
CA LYS A 223 -13.87 -55.31 11.48
C LYS A 223 -13.58 -53.90 12.00
N SER A 224 -12.31 -53.47 12.01
CA SER A 224 -11.94 -52.10 12.41
C SER A 224 -12.46 -51.05 11.42
N LYS A 225 -12.38 -51.33 10.11
CA LYS A 225 -12.87 -50.44 9.04
C LYS A 225 -14.40 -50.28 9.04
N VAL A 226 -15.14 -51.33 9.37
CA VAL A 226 -16.61 -51.30 9.52
C VAL A 226 -17.04 -50.51 10.78
N THR A 227 -16.26 -50.57 11.86
CA THR A 227 -16.55 -49.85 13.12
C THR A 227 -16.21 -48.35 13.03
N LEU A 228 -15.16 -48.00 12.28
CA LEU A 228 -14.79 -46.61 11.94
C LEU A 228 -15.84 -45.96 11.01
N SER A 229 -16.27 -46.68 9.96
CA SER A 229 -17.31 -46.26 9.00
C SER A 229 -18.66 -45.92 9.67
N THR A 230 -19.09 -46.71 10.67
CA THR A 230 -20.33 -46.45 11.42
C THR A 230 -20.24 -45.26 12.37
N THR A 231 -19.03 -44.88 12.81
CA THR A 231 -18.82 -43.74 13.71
C THR A 231 -18.83 -42.42 12.94
N ALA A 232 -18.11 -42.34 11.82
CA ALA A 232 -18.07 -41.16 10.96
C ALA A 232 -19.47 -40.80 10.41
N GLY A 233 -20.25 -41.80 9.97
CA GLY A 233 -21.62 -41.58 9.50
C GLY A 233 -22.56 -41.02 10.59
N ARG A 234 -22.37 -41.40 11.85
CA ARG A 234 -23.13 -40.83 12.99
C ARG A 234 -22.74 -39.37 13.24
N ILE A 235 -21.44 -39.06 13.23
CA ILE A 235 -20.93 -37.69 13.42
C ILE A 235 -21.48 -36.78 12.32
N ILE A 236 -21.44 -37.21 11.06
CA ILE A 236 -21.97 -36.43 9.94
C ILE A 236 -23.46 -36.10 10.16
N LYS A 237 -24.30 -37.10 10.45
CA LYS A 237 -25.73 -36.87 10.71
C LYS A 237 -25.98 -35.95 11.93
N GLN A 238 -25.20 -36.12 12.99
CA GLN A 238 -25.32 -35.32 14.21
C GLN A 238 -24.98 -33.84 13.97
N HIS A 239 -23.92 -33.56 13.21
CA HIS A 239 -23.43 -32.19 12.99
C HIS A 239 -24.09 -31.50 11.79
N SER A 240 -24.68 -32.24 10.83
CA SER A 240 -25.45 -31.64 9.74
C SER A 240 -26.83 -31.16 10.17
N ARG A 241 -27.49 -31.84 11.12
CA ARG A 241 -28.86 -31.49 11.54
C ARG A 241 -28.99 -30.05 12.07
N PRO A 242 -28.11 -29.55 12.95
CA PRO A 242 -28.14 -28.15 13.39
C PRO A 242 -27.95 -27.15 12.24
N LEU A 243 -27.14 -27.48 11.23
CA LEU A 243 -26.93 -26.62 10.06
C LEU A 243 -28.16 -26.59 9.13
N MET A 244 -28.99 -27.63 9.16
CA MET A 244 -30.25 -27.68 8.41
C MET A 244 -31.37 -26.93 9.13
N GLU A 245 -31.42 -27.01 10.46
CA GLU A 245 -32.55 -26.56 11.27
C GLU A 245 -32.42 -25.11 11.76
N ASN A 246 -31.19 -24.64 12.06
CA ASN A 246 -30.95 -23.30 12.60
C ASN A 246 -30.73 -22.25 11.52
N SER A 247 -30.96 -20.98 11.87
CA SER A 247 -30.62 -19.85 11.00
C SER A 247 -29.09 -19.76 10.82
N PRO A 248 -28.59 -19.37 9.63
CA PRO A 248 -27.17 -19.26 9.38
C PRO A 248 -26.47 -18.28 10.31
N ASP A 249 -25.48 -18.78 11.04
CA ASP A 249 -24.63 -18.03 11.96
C ASP A 249 -23.25 -18.70 12.01
N ALA A 250 -22.18 -17.90 11.96
CA ALA A 250 -20.80 -18.42 11.90
C ALA A 250 -20.35 -19.08 13.20
N ALA A 251 -20.73 -18.51 14.36
CA ALA A 251 -20.36 -19.04 15.67
C ALA A 251 -21.09 -20.37 15.93
N VAL A 252 -22.35 -20.47 15.53
CA VAL A 252 -23.12 -21.72 15.56
C VAL A 252 -22.54 -22.74 14.59
N ALA A 253 -22.19 -22.31 13.36
CA ALA A 253 -21.70 -23.22 12.33
C ALA A 253 -20.35 -23.85 12.68
N LYS A 254 -19.44 -23.10 13.33
CA LYS A 254 -18.05 -23.52 13.57
C LYS A 254 -17.89 -24.95 14.11
N PRO A 255 -18.42 -25.32 15.27
CA PRO A 255 -18.24 -26.67 15.82
C PRO A 255 -18.85 -27.77 14.95
N HIS A 256 -19.87 -27.44 14.16
CA HIS A 256 -20.51 -28.39 13.26
C HIS A 256 -19.72 -28.59 11.98
N VAL A 257 -19.27 -27.49 11.37
CA VAL A 257 -18.45 -27.51 10.16
C VAL A 257 -17.10 -28.17 10.44
N ASP A 258 -16.43 -27.84 11.55
CA ASP A 258 -15.14 -28.46 11.91
C ASP A 258 -15.28 -29.99 12.04
N ALA A 259 -16.32 -30.47 12.72
CA ALA A 259 -16.58 -31.90 12.88
C ALA A 259 -16.97 -32.60 11.56
N LEU A 260 -17.71 -31.92 10.67
CA LEU A 260 -18.03 -32.44 9.34
C LEU A 260 -16.76 -32.60 8.49
N VAL A 261 -15.89 -31.58 8.49
CA VAL A 261 -14.63 -31.61 7.75
C VAL A 261 -13.75 -32.76 8.23
N GLU A 262 -13.60 -32.93 9.54
CA GLU A 262 -12.79 -34.01 10.11
C GLU A 262 -13.35 -35.39 9.73
N ALA A 263 -14.66 -35.62 9.91
CA ALA A 263 -15.28 -36.89 9.56
C ALA A 263 -15.24 -37.20 8.06
N LEU A 264 -15.43 -36.18 7.20
CA LEU A 264 -15.38 -36.36 5.75
C LEU A 264 -13.95 -36.57 5.25
N ALA A 265 -12.96 -35.90 5.85
CA ALA A 265 -11.54 -36.14 5.55
C ALA A 265 -11.10 -37.55 5.95
N GLU A 266 -11.59 -38.07 7.09
CA GLU A 266 -11.33 -39.46 7.51
C GLU A 266 -11.89 -40.47 6.50
N ILE A 267 -13.07 -40.20 5.92
CA ILE A 267 -13.71 -41.09 4.93
C ILE A 267 -12.94 -41.09 3.61
N THR A 268 -12.61 -39.90 3.09
CA THR A 268 -12.07 -39.77 1.73
C THR A 268 -10.55 -39.86 1.67
N GLY A 269 -9.87 -39.68 2.80
CA GLY A 269 -8.41 -39.53 2.84
C GLY A 269 -7.91 -38.23 2.22
N ILE A 270 -8.80 -37.28 1.92
CA ILE A 270 -8.47 -35.95 1.41
C ILE A 270 -8.74 -34.99 2.55
N SER A 271 -7.71 -34.33 3.10
CA SER A 271 -7.89 -33.34 4.16
C SER A 271 -7.84 -31.91 3.62
N ALA A 272 -8.66 -31.04 4.20
CA ALA A 272 -8.55 -29.59 4.01
C ALA A 272 -7.22 -29.02 4.52
N ASP A 273 -6.48 -29.77 5.34
CA ASP A 273 -5.19 -29.39 5.92
C ASP A 273 -3.97 -29.93 5.14
N ASP A 274 -4.20 -30.79 4.14
CA ASP A 274 -3.13 -31.37 3.34
C ASP A 274 -2.38 -30.32 2.50
N ASP A 275 -1.07 -30.55 2.29
CA ASP A 275 -0.25 -29.78 1.36
C ASP A 275 -0.81 -29.94 -0.07
N LEU A 276 -0.91 -28.84 -0.82
CA LEU A 276 -1.51 -28.79 -2.18
C LEU A 276 -0.92 -29.79 -3.19
N GLY A 277 0.23 -30.42 -2.91
CA GLY A 277 0.83 -31.48 -3.72
C GLY A 277 0.93 -31.15 -5.21
N ASN A 278 1.11 -32.16 -6.06
CA ASN A 278 1.02 -32.01 -7.53
C ASN A 278 -0.44 -31.86 -8.03
N THR A 279 -1.43 -31.70 -7.14
CA THR A 279 -2.85 -31.54 -7.49
C THR A 279 -3.15 -30.09 -7.88
N LEU A 280 -2.76 -29.74 -9.11
CA LEU A 280 -3.12 -28.48 -9.76
C LEU A 280 -4.62 -28.48 -10.13
N GLY A 281 -5.30 -27.34 -9.97
CA GLY A 281 -6.64 -27.14 -10.52
C GLY A 281 -6.65 -27.33 -12.04
N MET A 282 -7.79 -27.71 -12.62
CA MET A 282 -7.90 -27.90 -14.06
C MET A 282 -8.34 -26.59 -14.73
N SER A 283 -7.51 -26.07 -15.64
CA SER A 283 -7.89 -24.96 -16.51
C SER A 283 -8.84 -25.45 -17.59
N LEU A 284 -10.02 -24.84 -17.67
CA LEU A 284 -11.02 -25.05 -18.71
C LEU A 284 -11.16 -23.79 -19.55
N ASP A 285 -11.63 -23.94 -20.79
CA ASP A 285 -12.10 -22.80 -21.61
C ASP A 285 -13.23 -22.02 -20.91
N SER A 286 -13.83 -22.56 -19.85
CA SER A 286 -14.89 -21.95 -19.05
C SER A 286 -14.44 -21.41 -17.70
N GLY A 287 -13.14 -21.42 -17.37
CA GLY A 287 -12.60 -20.97 -16.09
C GLY A 287 -11.75 -22.03 -15.38
N VAL A 288 -11.48 -21.85 -14.09
CA VAL A 288 -10.64 -22.79 -13.32
C VAL A 288 -11.52 -23.68 -12.45
N ALA A 289 -11.45 -24.99 -12.65
CA ALA A 289 -11.97 -25.96 -11.70
C ALA A 289 -10.96 -26.16 -10.56
N LEU A 290 -11.41 -25.97 -9.32
CA LEU A 290 -10.56 -26.10 -8.14
C LEU A 290 -10.09 -27.54 -7.96
N SER A 291 -8.84 -27.72 -7.53
CA SER A 291 -8.34 -29.05 -7.18
C SER A 291 -9.08 -29.64 -5.97
N PRO A 292 -9.04 -30.97 -5.76
CA PRO A 292 -9.70 -31.62 -4.62
C PRO A 292 -9.36 -30.98 -3.26
N ILE A 293 -8.10 -30.60 -3.04
CA ILE A 293 -7.64 -29.96 -1.78
C ILE A 293 -8.16 -28.51 -1.68
N GLN A 294 -8.19 -27.75 -2.79
CA GLN A 294 -8.75 -26.39 -2.79
C GLN A 294 -10.26 -26.41 -2.53
N ALA A 295 -10.98 -27.34 -3.14
CA ALA A 295 -12.40 -27.58 -2.87
C ALA A 295 -12.63 -27.98 -1.41
N ALA A 296 -11.74 -28.78 -0.82
CA ALA A 296 -11.78 -29.14 0.61
C ALA A 296 -11.55 -27.93 1.55
N LYS A 297 -10.75 -26.94 1.13
CA LYS A 297 -10.53 -25.72 1.93
C LYS A 297 -11.74 -24.78 1.96
N CYS A 298 -12.56 -24.76 0.92
CA CYS A 298 -13.80 -23.96 0.86
C CYS A 298 -14.81 -24.30 1.98
N LEU A 299 -14.65 -25.43 2.66
CA LEU A 299 -15.51 -25.85 3.77
C LEU A 299 -15.33 -25.02 5.03
N LYS A 300 -14.14 -24.46 5.26
CA LYS A 300 -13.87 -23.61 6.42
C LYS A 300 -14.54 -22.22 6.33
N ASP A 301 -15.22 -21.94 5.22
CA ASP A 301 -16.13 -20.80 5.10
C ASP A 301 -17.46 -21.13 5.82
N LEU A 302 -17.56 -20.67 7.06
CA LEU A 302 -18.62 -21.04 8.01
C LEU A 302 -20.01 -20.59 7.55
N MET A 303 -20.13 -19.31 7.13
CA MET A 303 -21.41 -18.76 6.70
C MET A 303 -21.86 -19.37 5.38
N ARG A 304 -20.94 -19.54 4.40
CA ARG A 304 -21.25 -20.23 3.15
C ARG A 304 -21.82 -21.61 3.43
N THR A 305 -21.06 -22.43 4.17
CA THR A 305 -21.42 -23.84 4.42
C THR A 305 -22.78 -23.97 5.09
N HIS A 306 -23.02 -23.20 6.16
CA HIS A 306 -24.29 -23.23 6.87
C HIS A 306 -25.45 -22.78 5.97
N THR A 307 -25.28 -21.67 5.24
CA THR A 307 -26.33 -21.11 4.38
C THR A 307 -26.72 -22.06 3.25
N PHE A 308 -25.74 -22.68 2.58
CA PHE A 308 -26.01 -23.64 1.50
C PHE A 308 -26.62 -24.94 2.00
N ILE A 309 -26.13 -25.53 3.10
CA ILE A 309 -26.73 -26.76 3.67
C ILE A 309 -28.19 -26.53 4.05
N ARG A 310 -28.48 -25.40 4.72
CA ARG A 310 -29.86 -25.02 5.05
C ARG A 310 -30.71 -24.83 3.81
N ALA A 311 -30.20 -24.08 2.82
CA ALA A 311 -30.91 -23.80 1.58
C ALA A 311 -31.27 -25.08 0.82
N VAL A 312 -30.32 -26.02 0.69
CA VAL A 312 -30.56 -27.31 0.04
C VAL A 312 -31.61 -28.13 0.80
N ALA A 313 -31.55 -28.16 2.14
CA ALA A 313 -32.55 -28.86 2.95
C ALA A 313 -33.96 -28.28 2.77
N LEU A 314 -34.09 -26.94 2.76
CA LEU A 314 -35.38 -26.27 2.52
C LEU A 314 -35.91 -26.53 1.11
N ALA A 315 -35.06 -26.43 0.09
CA ALA A 315 -35.45 -26.67 -1.29
C ALA A 315 -35.91 -28.12 -1.52
N LEU A 316 -35.19 -29.10 -0.97
CA LEU A 316 -35.60 -30.51 -1.03
C LEU A 316 -36.95 -30.75 -0.34
N ALA A 317 -37.14 -30.19 0.86
CA ALA A 317 -38.38 -30.34 1.61
C ALA A 317 -39.57 -29.72 0.87
N GLU A 318 -39.39 -28.54 0.26
CA GLU A 318 -40.41 -27.90 -0.55
C GLU A 318 -40.76 -28.70 -1.80
N GLN A 319 -39.76 -29.13 -2.58
CA GLN A 319 -39.99 -29.91 -3.80
C GLN A 319 -40.65 -31.27 -3.50
N LEU A 320 -40.27 -31.93 -2.41
CA LEU A 320 -40.93 -33.17 -1.96
C LEU A 320 -42.41 -32.94 -1.64
N ARG A 321 -42.74 -31.81 -0.98
CA ARG A 321 -44.12 -31.43 -0.67
C ARG A 321 -44.93 -31.13 -1.93
N LEU A 322 -44.31 -30.49 -2.92
CA LEU A 322 -44.98 -30.08 -4.16
C LEU A 322 -45.19 -31.24 -5.14
N LYS A 323 -44.18 -32.10 -5.32
CA LYS A 323 -44.14 -33.08 -6.42
C LYS A 323 -44.16 -34.54 -5.98
N GLY A 324 -44.03 -34.82 -4.68
CA GLY A 324 -44.01 -36.18 -4.13
C GLY A 324 -42.71 -36.95 -4.36
N GLY A 325 -41.80 -36.46 -5.21
CA GLY A 325 -40.44 -36.94 -5.43
C GLY A 325 -39.58 -35.83 -6.03
N VAL A 326 -38.25 -35.94 -5.89
CA VAL A 326 -37.31 -34.87 -6.27
C VAL A 326 -36.10 -35.46 -6.99
N ASP A 327 -35.86 -35.00 -8.21
CA ASP A 327 -34.59 -35.24 -8.91
C ASP A 327 -33.68 -34.02 -8.76
N ILE A 328 -32.52 -34.18 -8.13
CA ILE A 328 -31.53 -33.11 -7.91
C ILE A 328 -30.24 -33.39 -8.69
N LEU A 329 -29.74 -32.39 -9.41
CA LEU A 329 -28.42 -32.40 -10.02
C LEU A 329 -27.46 -31.57 -9.16
N TYR A 330 -26.33 -32.15 -8.76
CA TYR A 330 -25.26 -31.40 -8.10
C TYR A 330 -24.00 -31.42 -8.97
N ALA A 331 -23.69 -30.26 -9.57
CA ALA A 331 -22.51 -30.04 -10.39
C ALA A 331 -21.38 -29.41 -9.57
N GLY A 332 -20.16 -29.96 -9.72
CA GLY A 332 -19.00 -29.50 -8.96
C GLY A 332 -19.08 -29.93 -7.49
N THR A 333 -19.20 -31.23 -7.25
CA THR A 333 -19.41 -31.77 -5.90
C THR A 333 -18.24 -31.55 -4.95
N GLY A 334 -17.03 -31.40 -5.49
CA GLY A 334 -15.80 -31.51 -4.71
C GLY A 334 -15.63 -32.93 -4.14
N PRO A 335 -14.62 -33.15 -3.29
CA PRO A 335 -14.33 -34.49 -2.77
C PRO A 335 -15.36 -35.00 -1.76
N TYR A 336 -16.14 -34.10 -1.14
CA TYR A 336 -17.05 -34.47 -0.06
C TYR A 336 -18.53 -34.43 -0.42
N GLY A 337 -18.91 -33.81 -1.55
CA GLY A 337 -20.33 -33.55 -1.86
C GLY A 337 -21.06 -32.79 -0.75
N LEU A 338 -20.33 -31.90 -0.05
CA LEU A 338 -20.71 -31.34 1.26
C LEU A 338 -22.10 -30.72 1.29
N LEU A 339 -22.49 -30.01 0.24
CA LEU A 339 -23.72 -29.22 0.24
C LEU A 339 -24.98 -30.11 0.18
N LEU A 340 -24.84 -31.37 -0.26
CA LEU A 340 -25.97 -32.27 -0.50
C LEU A 340 -25.88 -33.59 0.29
N LEU A 341 -24.75 -34.29 0.27
CA LEU A 341 -24.67 -35.65 0.83
C LEU A 341 -24.97 -35.72 2.33
N PRO A 342 -24.50 -34.78 3.18
CA PRO A 342 -24.87 -34.78 4.59
C PRO A 342 -26.36 -34.49 4.83
N VAL A 343 -26.99 -33.69 3.96
CA VAL A 343 -28.43 -33.45 3.97
C VAL A 343 -29.20 -34.72 3.62
N LEU A 344 -28.79 -35.42 2.55
CA LEU A 344 -29.39 -36.71 2.16
C LEU A 344 -29.25 -37.75 3.27
N ALA A 345 -28.10 -37.81 3.96
CA ALA A 345 -27.89 -38.72 5.08
C ALA A 345 -28.80 -38.42 6.29
N CYS A 346 -29.16 -37.16 6.52
CA CYS A 346 -30.09 -36.77 7.57
C CYS A 346 -31.55 -37.04 7.22
N LEU A 347 -31.94 -36.80 5.96
CA LEU A 347 -33.31 -37.00 5.47
C LEU A 347 -33.60 -38.48 5.22
N ASN A 348 -32.65 -39.20 4.63
CA ASN A 348 -32.73 -40.63 4.27
C ASN A 348 -34.05 -40.98 3.56
N GLU A 349 -34.39 -40.19 2.54
CA GLU A 349 -35.67 -40.22 1.85
C GLU A 349 -35.53 -40.80 0.43
N PRO A 350 -36.04 -42.01 0.16
CA PRO A 350 -35.90 -42.68 -1.14
C PRO A 350 -36.53 -41.94 -2.32
N ARG A 351 -37.49 -41.04 -2.04
CA ARG A 351 -38.14 -40.21 -3.07
C ARG A 351 -37.23 -39.10 -3.61
N ILE A 352 -36.06 -38.87 -3.00
CA ILE A 352 -35.02 -37.98 -3.52
C ILE A 352 -34.01 -38.82 -4.31
N GLN A 353 -33.72 -38.39 -5.54
CA GLN A 353 -32.75 -39.04 -6.43
C GLN A 353 -31.72 -38.01 -6.91
N ALA A 354 -30.46 -38.20 -6.56
CA ALA A 354 -29.37 -37.28 -6.86
C ALA A 354 -28.48 -37.78 -8.02
N THR A 355 -28.18 -36.88 -8.96
CA THR A 355 -27.10 -37.06 -9.95
C THR A 355 -25.94 -36.14 -9.57
N LEU A 356 -24.75 -36.72 -9.42
CA LEU A 356 -23.55 -36.03 -8.93
C LEU A 356 -22.52 -35.93 -10.05
N LEU A 357 -22.08 -34.71 -10.38
CA LEU A 357 -21.08 -34.45 -11.42
C LEU A 357 -19.83 -33.79 -10.84
N ASP A 358 -18.67 -34.30 -11.22
CA ASP A 358 -17.38 -33.66 -10.96
C ASP A 358 -16.42 -33.96 -12.12
N ILE A 359 -15.47 -33.05 -12.36
CA ILE A 359 -14.47 -33.20 -13.43
C ILE A 359 -13.21 -33.92 -12.95
N HIS A 360 -12.99 -34.02 -11.64
CA HIS A 360 -11.83 -34.67 -11.06
C HIS A 360 -12.12 -36.14 -10.70
N PRO A 361 -11.36 -37.11 -11.24
CA PRO A 361 -11.51 -38.52 -10.89
C PRO A 361 -11.38 -38.79 -9.39
N GLU A 362 -10.51 -38.04 -8.70
CA GLU A 362 -10.29 -38.15 -7.26
C GLU A 362 -11.55 -37.76 -6.47
N ASN A 363 -12.24 -36.70 -6.90
CA ASN A 363 -13.49 -36.26 -6.27
C ASN A 363 -14.59 -37.31 -6.47
N ILE A 364 -14.70 -37.89 -7.67
CA ILE A 364 -15.67 -38.96 -7.96
C ILE A 364 -15.44 -40.19 -7.08
N GLN A 365 -14.17 -40.57 -6.89
CA GLN A 365 -13.83 -41.68 -6.00
C GLN A 365 -14.18 -41.37 -4.54
N ALA A 366 -13.84 -40.18 -4.07
CA ALA A 366 -14.12 -39.71 -2.72
C ALA A 366 -15.63 -39.64 -2.44
N VAL A 367 -16.41 -39.07 -3.37
CA VAL A 367 -17.88 -38.99 -3.28
C VAL A 367 -18.51 -40.38 -3.21
N ARG A 368 -18.02 -41.36 -3.98
CA ARG A 368 -18.48 -42.76 -3.87
C ARG A 368 -18.26 -43.32 -2.47
N GLN A 369 -17.09 -43.10 -1.89
CA GLN A 369 -16.78 -43.54 -0.52
C GLN A 369 -17.69 -42.88 0.52
N VAL A 370 -17.99 -41.59 0.37
CA VAL A 370 -18.93 -40.88 1.24
C VAL A 370 -20.34 -41.44 1.12
N VAL A 371 -20.83 -41.66 -0.11
CA VAL A 371 -22.15 -42.25 -0.37
C VAL A 371 -22.29 -43.64 0.27
N ASP A 372 -21.29 -44.50 0.08
CA ASP A 372 -21.29 -45.86 0.63
C ASP A 372 -21.21 -45.83 2.17
N THR A 373 -20.36 -44.97 2.74
CA THR A 373 -20.21 -44.83 4.21
C THR A 373 -21.46 -44.28 4.88
N LEU A 374 -22.18 -43.38 4.20
CA LEU A 374 -23.43 -42.81 4.71
C LEU A 374 -24.65 -43.71 4.47
N GLU A 375 -24.48 -44.83 3.75
CA GLU A 375 -25.53 -45.80 3.36
C GLU A 375 -26.68 -45.16 2.55
N ILE A 376 -26.37 -44.12 1.76
CA ILE A 376 -27.36 -43.33 0.99
C ILE A 376 -27.40 -43.69 -0.49
N SER A 377 -26.82 -44.81 -0.92
CA SER A 377 -26.79 -45.21 -2.34
C SER A 377 -28.19 -45.32 -2.97
N HIS A 378 -29.22 -45.58 -2.16
CA HIS A 378 -30.62 -45.61 -2.61
C HIS A 378 -31.19 -44.22 -2.99
N CYS A 379 -30.55 -43.13 -2.54
CA CYS A 379 -30.87 -41.76 -2.94
C CYS A 379 -30.00 -41.26 -4.10
N ILE A 380 -29.06 -42.07 -4.61
CA ILE A 380 -28.13 -41.67 -5.68
C ILE A 380 -28.50 -42.39 -6.97
N ARG A 381 -28.83 -41.60 -7.99
CA ARG A 381 -29.12 -42.11 -9.34
C ARG A 381 -27.83 -42.41 -10.10
N SER A 382 -26.91 -41.45 -10.15
CA SER A 382 -25.63 -41.59 -10.84
C SER A 382 -24.54 -40.69 -10.24
N ILE A 383 -23.29 -41.14 -10.37
CA ILE A 383 -22.08 -40.39 -10.00
C ILE A 383 -21.16 -40.43 -11.22
N GLU A 384 -20.98 -39.29 -11.88
CA GLU A 384 -20.41 -39.22 -13.22
C GLU A 384 -19.20 -38.28 -13.28
N LEU A 385 -18.11 -38.76 -13.86
CA LEU A 385 -16.94 -37.97 -14.20
C LEU A 385 -17.23 -37.17 -15.47
N ALA A 386 -17.55 -35.89 -15.34
CA ALA A 386 -18.00 -35.07 -16.46
C ALA A 386 -17.72 -33.57 -16.27
N ASP A 387 -17.55 -32.87 -17.40
CA ASP A 387 -17.56 -31.40 -17.46
C ASP A 387 -19.01 -30.89 -17.48
N ALA A 388 -19.46 -30.33 -16.36
CA ALA A 388 -20.81 -29.81 -16.19
C ALA A 388 -21.17 -28.67 -17.16
N THR A 389 -20.20 -28.00 -17.78
CA THR A 389 -20.46 -26.96 -18.79
C THR A 389 -20.90 -27.51 -20.14
N ARG A 390 -20.77 -28.83 -20.35
CA ARG A 390 -21.08 -29.51 -21.63
C ARG A 390 -21.84 -30.83 -21.46
N TRP A 391 -22.02 -31.29 -20.23
CA TRP A 391 -22.64 -32.58 -19.92
C TRP A 391 -24.11 -32.62 -20.32
N ASN A 392 -24.53 -33.75 -20.91
CA ASN A 392 -25.92 -33.98 -21.28
C ASN A 392 -26.47 -35.14 -20.44
N PRO A 393 -27.66 -35.00 -19.82
CA PRO A 393 -28.24 -36.08 -19.05
C PRO A 393 -28.60 -37.27 -19.94
N PRO A 394 -28.39 -38.52 -19.46
CA PRO A 394 -28.90 -39.72 -20.11
C PRO A 394 -30.42 -39.62 -20.31
N ASP A 395 -30.90 -40.12 -21.44
CA ASP A 395 -32.34 -40.23 -21.78
C ASP A 395 -33.16 -38.92 -21.63
N GLY A 396 -32.49 -37.76 -21.67
CA GLY A 396 -33.15 -36.45 -21.56
C GLY A 396 -33.71 -36.15 -20.17
N GLN A 397 -33.12 -36.72 -19.11
CA GLN A 397 -33.53 -36.50 -17.72
C GLN A 397 -33.69 -35.01 -17.37
N LYS A 398 -34.70 -34.72 -16.54
CA LYS A 398 -35.00 -33.38 -16.03
C LYS A 398 -34.94 -33.33 -14.50
N PHE A 399 -34.55 -32.17 -13.99
CA PHE A 399 -34.28 -31.95 -12.57
C PHE A 399 -35.23 -30.91 -11.95
N ASP A 400 -35.56 -31.12 -10.68
CA ASP A 400 -36.33 -30.18 -9.85
C ASP A 400 -35.42 -29.15 -9.21
N ILE A 401 -34.18 -29.54 -8.91
CA ILE A 401 -33.14 -28.67 -8.37
C ILE A 401 -31.85 -28.89 -9.15
N ILE A 402 -31.20 -27.81 -9.59
CA ILE A 402 -29.83 -27.84 -10.09
C ILE A 402 -28.96 -27.00 -9.13
N LEU A 403 -28.04 -27.67 -8.45
CA LEU A 403 -27.13 -27.10 -7.46
C LEU A 403 -25.73 -26.99 -8.07
N SER A 404 -25.14 -25.80 -8.00
CA SER A 404 -23.72 -25.57 -8.28
C SER A 404 -23.22 -24.37 -7.47
N GLU A 405 -22.02 -24.45 -6.93
CA GLU A 405 -21.32 -23.33 -6.29
C GLU A 405 -19.88 -23.23 -6.81
N THR A 406 -19.67 -23.57 -8.07
CA THR A 406 -18.37 -23.43 -8.75
C THR A 406 -18.12 -21.97 -9.14
N MET A 407 -18.23 -21.04 -8.18
CA MET A 407 -18.14 -19.60 -8.41
C MET A 407 -17.07 -18.94 -7.54
N ASN A 408 -16.75 -17.70 -7.90
CA ASN A 408 -15.93 -16.81 -7.10
C ASN A 408 -16.61 -15.44 -7.03
N TRP A 409 -16.16 -14.58 -6.12
CA TRP A 409 -16.62 -13.19 -6.08
C TRP A 409 -16.42 -12.51 -7.43
N MET A 410 -17.33 -11.61 -7.80
CA MET A 410 -17.40 -10.97 -9.11
C MET A 410 -17.50 -11.95 -10.30
N LEU A 411 -17.88 -13.20 -10.08
CA LEU A 411 -17.93 -14.24 -11.12
C LEU A 411 -16.61 -14.32 -11.91
N LYS A 412 -15.49 -14.16 -11.21
CA LYS A 412 -14.16 -14.15 -11.83
C LYS A 412 -13.50 -15.53 -11.76
N ASN A 413 -12.79 -15.90 -12.82
CA ASN A 413 -11.97 -17.11 -12.91
C ASN A 413 -12.74 -18.40 -12.61
N GLU A 414 -14.02 -18.47 -12.98
CA GLU A 414 -14.96 -19.45 -12.46
C GLU A 414 -15.95 -19.93 -13.55
N PRO A 415 -16.45 -21.19 -13.48
CA PRO A 415 -17.35 -21.73 -14.51
C PRO A 415 -18.86 -21.65 -14.22
N GLN A 416 -19.34 -21.11 -13.09
CA GLN A 416 -20.76 -21.05 -12.69
C GLN A 416 -21.66 -20.46 -13.78
N VAL A 417 -21.28 -19.35 -14.40
CA VAL A 417 -22.10 -18.74 -15.46
C VAL A 417 -22.33 -19.73 -16.59
N MET A 418 -21.30 -20.48 -16.99
CA MET A 418 -21.39 -21.48 -18.05
C MET A 418 -22.14 -22.73 -17.59
N ILE A 419 -21.90 -23.21 -16.37
CA ILE A 419 -22.63 -24.36 -15.80
C ILE A 419 -24.13 -24.05 -15.76
N PHE A 420 -24.52 -22.90 -15.21
CA PHE A 420 -25.93 -22.53 -15.12
C PHE A 420 -26.54 -22.29 -16.50
N SER A 421 -25.87 -21.55 -17.38
CA SER A 421 -26.40 -21.30 -18.74
C SER A 421 -26.54 -22.59 -19.55
N HIS A 422 -25.64 -23.57 -19.37
CA HIS A 422 -25.78 -24.87 -20.02
C HIS A 422 -26.86 -25.73 -19.37
N LEU A 423 -26.86 -25.88 -18.04
CA LEU A 423 -27.71 -26.85 -17.34
C LEU A 423 -29.16 -26.38 -17.13
N VAL A 424 -29.44 -25.07 -17.21
CA VAL A 424 -30.80 -24.52 -16.97
C VAL A 424 -31.87 -25.14 -17.87
N GLN A 425 -31.49 -25.58 -19.08
CA GLN A 425 -32.39 -26.26 -20.01
C GLN A 425 -32.91 -27.61 -19.50
N TYR A 426 -32.26 -28.20 -18.49
CA TYR A 426 -32.66 -29.47 -17.88
C TYR A 426 -33.52 -29.30 -16.64
N LEU A 427 -33.91 -28.08 -16.29
CA LEU A 427 -34.99 -27.88 -15.31
C LEU A 427 -36.30 -28.48 -15.84
N ARG A 428 -37.03 -29.16 -14.94
CA ARG A 428 -38.26 -29.89 -15.29
C ARG A 428 -39.40 -28.97 -15.69
N ASP A 429 -39.64 -27.93 -14.91
CA ASP A 429 -40.75 -27.01 -15.11
C ASP A 429 -40.49 -25.68 -14.35
N GLN A 430 -41.47 -24.77 -14.37
CA GLN A 430 -41.37 -23.45 -13.72
C GLN A 430 -41.26 -23.48 -12.20
N SER A 431 -41.61 -24.60 -11.55
CA SER A 431 -41.45 -24.77 -10.11
C SER A 431 -40.08 -25.33 -9.74
N SER A 432 -39.28 -25.77 -10.71
CA SER A 432 -37.88 -26.14 -10.50
C SER A 432 -36.99 -24.92 -10.27
N THR A 433 -35.82 -25.11 -9.65
CA THR A 433 -34.96 -23.98 -9.23
C THR A 433 -33.47 -24.25 -9.40
N LEU A 434 -32.70 -23.17 -9.56
CA LEU A 434 -31.24 -23.19 -9.43
C LEU A 434 -30.86 -22.86 -7.97
N ILE A 435 -29.78 -23.46 -7.47
CA ILE A 435 -29.17 -23.10 -6.19
C ILE A 435 -27.68 -22.76 -6.46
N PRO A 436 -27.24 -21.51 -6.21
CA PRO A 436 -28.02 -20.37 -5.70
C PRO A 436 -29.09 -19.88 -6.69
N GLN A 437 -30.15 -19.24 -6.19
CA GLN A 437 -31.23 -18.66 -7.01
C GLN A 437 -30.78 -17.42 -7.78
N GLN A 438 -29.92 -16.60 -7.17
CA GLN A 438 -29.29 -15.48 -7.88
C GLN A 438 -27.96 -15.04 -7.27
N VAL A 439 -27.07 -14.53 -8.12
CA VAL A 439 -25.84 -13.83 -7.76
C VAL A 439 -25.96 -12.40 -8.29
N ILE A 440 -26.02 -11.43 -7.38
CA ILE A 440 -26.17 -10.00 -7.67
C ILE A 440 -24.79 -9.34 -7.55
N LEU A 441 -24.46 -8.52 -8.56
CA LEU A 441 -23.27 -7.68 -8.56
C LEU A 441 -23.68 -6.21 -8.60
N ASP A 442 -23.19 -5.44 -7.62
CA ASP A 442 -23.48 -4.02 -7.48
C ASP A 442 -22.21 -3.21 -7.20
N GLY A 443 -22.34 -1.89 -7.26
CA GLY A 443 -21.26 -0.97 -6.91
C GLY A 443 -21.71 0.10 -5.91
N CYS A 444 -20.78 0.52 -5.06
CA CYS A 444 -20.94 1.70 -4.21
C CYS A 444 -19.64 2.49 -4.09
N LEU A 445 -19.74 3.78 -3.78
CA LEU A 445 -18.60 4.64 -3.45
C LEU A 445 -18.46 4.75 -1.93
N PHE A 446 -17.23 4.83 -1.44
CA PHE A 446 -16.93 4.93 -0.01
C PHE A 446 -15.62 5.69 0.23
N ASN A 447 -15.36 6.03 1.50
CA ASN A 447 -14.08 6.62 1.91
C ASN A 447 -13.08 5.53 2.34
N ALA A 448 -11.97 5.40 1.61
CA ALA A 448 -10.95 4.37 1.91
C ALA A 448 -10.29 4.56 3.29
N GLY A 449 -10.06 5.80 3.72
CA GLY A 449 -9.43 6.12 5.00
C GLY A 449 -10.29 5.71 6.19
N GLN A 450 -11.54 6.15 6.22
CA GLN A 450 -12.53 5.78 7.23
C GLN A 450 -12.80 4.28 7.24
N PHE A 451 -12.82 3.64 6.07
CA PHE A 451 -12.97 2.18 5.99
C PHE A 451 -11.78 1.45 6.61
N ASN A 452 -10.56 1.96 6.40
CA ASN A 452 -9.36 1.40 7.03
C ASN A 452 -9.38 1.60 8.55
N GLU A 453 -9.77 2.77 9.05
CA GLU A 453 -9.99 3.01 10.48
C GLU A 453 -10.98 1.99 11.05
N TYR A 454 -12.16 1.87 10.43
CA TYR A 454 -13.21 0.94 10.87
C TYR A 454 -12.71 -0.51 10.94
N ARG A 455 -11.94 -0.96 9.93
CA ARG A 455 -11.34 -2.30 9.90
C ARG A 455 -10.33 -2.53 11.02
N MET A 456 -9.63 -1.49 11.46
CA MET A 456 -8.67 -1.55 12.57
C MET A 456 -9.37 -1.47 13.94
N GLY A 457 -10.71 -1.42 13.97
CA GLY A 457 -11.50 -1.25 15.18
C GLY A 457 -11.54 0.20 15.68
N GLU A 458 -11.12 1.15 14.85
CA GLU A 458 -11.09 2.58 15.15
C GLU A 458 -12.23 3.27 14.39
N GLY A 459 -13.10 4.03 15.06
CA GLY A 459 -14.17 4.77 14.38
C GLY A 459 -15.42 3.94 14.02
N LYS A 460 -16.25 4.48 13.11
CA LYS A 460 -17.55 3.90 12.71
C LYS A 460 -17.48 3.38 11.28
N GLU A 461 -18.37 2.45 10.95
CA GLU A 461 -18.54 1.98 9.57
C GLU A 461 -18.81 3.18 8.64
N PRO A 462 -18.04 3.32 7.54
CA PRO A 462 -18.17 4.47 6.65
C PRO A 462 -19.51 4.45 5.93
N SER A 463 -20.05 5.63 5.67
CA SER A 463 -21.16 5.77 4.73
C SER A 463 -20.76 5.33 3.33
N VAL A 464 -21.75 4.89 2.57
CA VAL A 464 -21.58 4.52 1.17
C VAL A 464 -22.56 5.29 0.29
N THR A 465 -22.17 5.60 -0.94
CA THR A 465 -23.08 6.06 -1.99
C THR A 465 -23.34 4.89 -2.92
N GLU A 466 -24.56 4.38 -2.90
CA GLU A 466 -24.97 3.28 -3.77
C GLU A 466 -25.00 3.72 -5.24
N LEU A 467 -24.35 2.94 -6.11
CA LEU A 467 -24.37 3.14 -7.57
C LEU A 467 -25.38 2.20 -8.24
N GLY A 468 -25.81 1.16 -7.53
CA GLY A 468 -26.83 0.19 -7.97
C GLY A 468 -26.24 -1.10 -8.53
N ILE A 469 -27.17 -2.00 -8.89
CA ILE A 469 -26.88 -3.32 -9.47
C ILE A 469 -26.49 -3.14 -10.94
N PHE A 470 -25.37 -3.73 -11.34
CA PHE A 470 -24.91 -3.70 -12.72
C PHE A 470 -25.00 -5.06 -13.41
N ALA A 471 -25.12 -6.16 -12.66
CA ALA A 471 -25.34 -7.49 -13.22
C ALA A 471 -26.05 -8.42 -12.23
N CYS A 472 -26.80 -9.40 -12.75
CA CYS A 472 -27.44 -10.45 -11.97
C CYS A 472 -27.44 -11.77 -12.74
N LEU A 473 -26.84 -12.81 -12.16
CA LEU A 473 -26.95 -14.18 -12.66
C LEU A 473 -28.07 -14.88 -11.89
N ASN A 474 -29.20 -15.11 -12.55
CA ASN A 474 -30.34 -15.88 -12.05
C ASN A 474 -30.84 -16.84 -13.14
N GLN A 475 -31.92 -17.59 -12.88
CA GLN A 475 -32.48 -18.53 -13.85
C GLN A 475 -32.85 -17.87 -15.21
N GLU A 476 -33.48 -16.69 -15.18
CA GLU A 476 -33.84 -15.96 -16.41
C GLU A 476 -32.59 -15.54 -17.20
N ALA A 477 -31.56 -15.07 -16.49
CA ALA A 477 -30.28 -14.70 -17.08
C ALA A 477 -29.59 -15.92 -17.71
N SER A 478 -29.57 -17.05 -17.01
CA SER A 478 -29.03 -18.31 -17.54
C SER A 478 -29.74 -18.75 -18.82
N ILE A 479 -31.08 -18.68 -18.87
CA ILE A 479 -31.86 -19.00 -20.08
C ILE A 479 -31.50 -18.06 -21.23
N SER A 480 -31.38 -16.76 -20.96
CA SER A 480 -31.06 -15.77 -21.99
C SER A 480 -29.63 -15.92 -22.51
N ILE A 481 -28.66 -16.20 -21.64
CA ILE A 481 -27.27 -16.49 -22.03
C ILE A 481 -27.21 -17.77 -22.88
N ALA A 482 -27.94 -18.82 -22.49
CA ALA A 482 -28.06 -20.06 -23.27
C ALA A 482 -28.62 -19.84 -24.69
N ALA A 483 -29.49 -18.84 -24.84
CA ALA A 483 -30.05 -18.43 -26.13
C ALA A 483 -29.12 -17.52 -26.96
N GLY A 484 -27.89 -17.27 -26.50
CA GLY A 484 -26.86 -16.51 -27.21
C GLY A 484 -26.68 -15.05 -26.75
N ASN A 485 -27.37 -14.61 -25.69
CA ASN A 485 -27.21 -13.26 -25.15
C ASN A 485 -26.00 -13.15 -24.19
N HIS A 486 -24.79 -13.28 -24.72
CA HIS A 486 -23.57 -13.33 -23.91
C HIS A 486 -23.20 -11.99 -23.24
N ARG A 487 -23.83 -10.87 -23.64
CA ARG A 487 -23.60 -9.53 -23.07
C ARG A 487 -24.56 -9.19 -21.93
N LEU A 488 -25.41 -10.12 -21.50
CA LEU A 488 -26.43 -9.85 -20.48
C LEU A 488 -25.83 -9.44 -19.12
N LEU A 489 -24.63 -9.92 -18.82
CA LEU A 489 -23.91 -9.60 -17.59
C LEU A 489 -23.03 -8.34 -17.73
N ASP A 490 -23.03 -7.67 -18.89
CA ASP A 490 -22.40 -6.36 -19.06
C ASP A 490 -23.18 -5.32 -18.23
N GLY A 491 -22.44 -4.42 -17.58
CA GLY A 491 -22.99 -3.44 -16.67
C GLY A 491 -22.44 -2.04 -16.93
N THR A 492 -23.16 -1.02 -16.46
CA THR A 492 -22.63 0.34 -16.38
C THR A 492 -23.04 0.96 -15.06
N LEU A 493 -22.06 1.41 -14.30
CA LEU A 493 -22.27 2.20 -13.10
C LEU A 493 -22.10 3.68 -13.47
N VAL A 494 -23.05 4.51 -13.04
CA VAL A 494 -23.03 5.95 -13.29
C VAL A 494 -22.80 6.67 -11.97
N ILE A 495 -21.82 7.56 -11.95
CA ILE A 495 -21.50 8.36 -10.77
C ILE A 495 -22.59 9.44 -10.60
N PRO A 496 -23.31 9.49 -9.46
CA PRO A 496 -24.40 10.43 -9.23
C PRO A 496 -23.99 11.89 -9.30
N GLU A 497 -24.96 12.79 -9.49
CA GLU A 497 -24.69 14.24 -9.50
C GLU A 497 -24.18 14.78 -8.16
N SER A 498 -24.61 14.16 -7.06
CA SER A 498 -24.19 14.48 -5.71
C SER A 498 -23.48 13.28 -5.10
N VAL A 499 -22.15 13.38 -4.99
CA VAL A 499 -21.31 12.41 -4.28
C VAL A 499 -20.57 13.16 -3.17
N PRO A 500 -20.63 12.70 -1.91
CA PRO A 500 -19.83 13.27 -0.84
C PRO A 500 -18.34 13.29 -1.22
N VAL A 501 -17.65 14.40 -0.96
CA VAL A 501 -16.24 14.62 -1.37
C VAL A 501 -15.31 13.56 -0.76
N GLU A 502 -15.69 13.02 0.38
CA GLU A 502 -15.03 11.94 1.09
C GLU A 502 -15.15 10.57 0.38
N HIS A 503 -16.13 10.34 -0.48
CA HIS A 503 -16.33 9.05 -1.16
C HIS A 503 -15.44 8.97 -2.41
N ASN A 504 -14.20 8.52 -2.21
CA ASN A 504 -13.10 8.58 -3.16
C ASN A 504 -12.64 7.22 -3.69
N SER A 505 -13.40 6.16 -3.42
CA SER A 505 -13.03 4.79 -3.75
C SER A 505 -14.26 4.02 -4.19
N LEU A 506 -14.08 3.10 -5.15
CA LEU A 506 -15.15 2.24 -5.67
C LEU A 506 -15.07 0.88 -5.03
N LYS A 507 -16.22 0.38 -4.57
CA LYS A 507 -16.40 -0.97 -4.04
C LYS A 507 -17.39 -1.70 -4.92
N LEU A 508 -16.97 -2.80 -5.54
CA LEU A 508 -17.86 -3.71 -6.26
C LEU A 508 -18.15 -4.91 -5.36
N ARG A 509 -19.42 -5.19 -5.10
CA ARG A 509 -19.86 -6.24 -4.17
C ARG A 509 -20.47 -7.41 -4.93
N THR A 510 -20.46 -8.57 -4.28
CA THR A 510 -21.16 -9.77 -4.71
C THR A 510 -22.08 -10.20 -3.58
N GLU A 511 -23.36 -10.34 -3.89
CA GLU A 511 -24.36 -10.86 -2.98
C GLU A 511 -25.03 -12.10 -3.60
N ILE A 512 -25.24 -13.13 -2.79
CA ILE A 512 -25.74 -14.42 -3.29
C ILE A 512 -27.02 -14.74 -2.54
N GLN A 513 -28.14 -14.79 -3.25
CA GLN A 513 -29.36 -15.41 -2.72
C GLN A 513 -29.26 -16.90 -2.97
N VAL A 514 -29.03 -17.68 -1.91
CA VAL A 514 -28.88 -19.12 -2.06
C VAL A 514 -30.25 -19.76 -2.29
N TYR A 515 -31.22 -19.48 -1.42
CA TYR A 515 -32.60 -19.92 -1.59
C TYR A 515 -33.54 -19.09 -0.70
N GLN A 516 -34.62 -18.54 -1.28
CA GLN A 516 -35.62 -17.72 -0.59
C GLN A 516 -35.00 -16.57 0.23
N ASP A 517 -35.19 -16.54 1.53
CA ASP A 517 -34.69 -15.50 2.44
C ASP A 517 -33.23 -15.72 2.87
N LEU A 518 -32.56 -16.77 2.38
CA LEU A 518 -31.18 -17.09 2.73
C LEU A 518 -30.19 -16.39 1.78
N TRP A 519 -29.42 -15.47 2.34
CA TRP A 519 -28.44 -14.65 1.62
C TRP A 519 -27.04 -14.78 2.21
N LEU A 520 -26.04 -14.73 1.33
CA LEU A 520 -24.67 -14.34 1.65
C LEU A 520 -24.47 -12.90 1.16
N LYS A 521 -24.17 -12.00 2.08
CA LYS A 521 -23.95 -10.57 1.86
C LYS A 521 -22.47 -10.22 2.02
N ASP A 522 -22.13 -8.97 1.72
CA ASP A 522 -20.76 -8.43 1.75
C ASP A 522 -19.92 -8.96 2.93
N ARG A 523 -18.78 -9.57 2.59
CA ARG A 523 -17.77 -10.11 3.54
C ARG A 523 -18.25 -11.21 4.49
N GLN A 524 -19.44 -11.79 4.29
CA GLN A 524 -19.85 -12.95 5.08
C GLN A 524 -19.15 -14.24 4.64
N SER A 525 -18.66 -14.29 3.40
CA SER A 525 -17.99 -15.43 2.79
C SER A 525 -16.89 -14.99 1.84
N CYS A 526 -15.93 -15.86 1.53
CA CYS A 526 -14.93 -15.62 0.49
C CYS A 526 -15.56 -15.33 -0.89
N LEU A 527 -16.77 -15.85 -1.16
CA LEU A 527 -17.55 -15.61 -2.38
C LEU A 527 -18.15 -14.20 -2.45
N THR A 528 -18.20 -13.49 -1.33
CA THR A 528 -18.82 -12.16 -1.18
C THR A 528 -17.80 -11.11 -0.75
N ASN A 529 -16.51 -11.42 -0.88
CA ASN A 529 -15.45 -10.45 -0.67
C ASN A 529 -15.49 -9.39 -1.78
N PRO A 530 -15.53 -8.09 -1.42
CA PRO A 530 -15.68 -7.04 -2.40
C PRO A 530 -14.36 -6.73 -3.11
N LEU A 531 -14.46 -6.26 -4.36
CA LEU A 531 -13.36 -5.63 -5.07
C LEU A 531 -13.34 -4.14 -4.72
N CYS A 532 -12.40 -3.75 -3.87
CA CYS A 532 -12.12 -2.34 -3.56
C CYS A 532 -11.08 -1.79 -4.54
N LEU A 533 -11.39 -0.64 -5.14
CA LEU A 533 -10.56 0.08 -6.10
C LEU A 533 -10.36 1.50 -5.55
N ASP A 534 -9.28 1.64 -4.78
CA ASP A 534 -9.03 2.81 -3.94
C ASP A 534 -8.43 3.99 -4.72
N ALA A 535 -8.51 5.18 -4.12
CA ALA A 535 -7.84 6.40 -4.57
C ALA A 535 -8.21 6.87 -6.00
N ARG A 536 -9.46 6.64 -6.41
CA ARG A 536 -9.99 7.11 -7.70
C ARG A 536 -10.87 8.34 -7.52
N HIS A 537 -10.56 9.40 -8.24
CA HIS A 537 -11.43 10.57 -8.30
C HIS A 537 -12.45 10.40 -9.43
N PHE A 538 -13.72 10.32 -9.03
CA PHE A 538 -14.86 10.24 -9.95
C PHE A 538 -15.52 11.62 -10.09
N LYS A 539 -15.95 11.97 -11.30
CA LYS A 539 -16.76 13.15 -11.57
C LYS A 539 -18.24 12.76 -11.66
N PRO A 540 -19.16 13.64 -11.22
CA PRO A 540 -20.57 13.54 -11.56
C PRO A 540 -20.80 13.20 -13.04
N GLY A 541 -21.56 12.14 -13.30
CA GLY A 541 -21.88 11.67 -14.66
C GLY A 541 -20.84 10.74 -15.30
N ASP A 542 -19.70 10.48 -14.65
CA ASP A 542 -18.75 9.47 -15.09
C ASP A 542 -19.44 8.11 -15.23
N ARG A 543 -19.09 7.38 -16.30
CA ARG A 543 -19.63 6.05 -16.58
C ARG A 543 -18.50 5.04 -16.47
N ILE A 544 -18.67 4.08 -15.57
CA ILE A 544 -17.78 2.93 -15.41
C ILE A 544 -18.47 1.77 -16.13
N SER A 545 -17.89 1.33 -17.25
CA SER A 545 -18.44 0.19 -18.01
C SER A 545 -17.76 -1.09 -17.56
N LEU A 546 -18.54 -2.14 -17.33
CA LEU A 546 -18.07 -3.46 -16.94
C LEU A 546 -18.51 -4.44 -18.03
N GLU A 547 -17.56 -5.04 -18.73
CA GLU A 547 -17.86 -6.07 -19.73
C GLU A 547 -17.52 -7.44 -19.16
N TYR A 548 -18.48 -8.37 -19.21
CA TYR A 548 -18.27 -9.74 -18.76
C TYR A 548 -17.71 -10.59 -19.91
N MET A 549 -16.53 -11.17 -19.69
CA MET A 549 -15.92 -12.09 -20.64
C MET A 549 -16.42 -13.50 -20.34
N LEU A 550 -17.27 -14.02 -21.21
CA LEU A 550 -17.79 -15.39 -21.13
C LEU A 550 -16.73 -16.38 -21.66
N GLY A 551 -16.29 -17.30 -20.81
CA GLY A 551 -15.24 -18.26 -21.16
C GLY A 551 -13.84 -17.62 -21.22
N GLN A 552 -12.87 -18.39 -21.71
CA GLN A 552 -11.49 -18.00 -21.88
C GLN A 552 -11.38 -17.09 -23.10
N SER A 553 -10.79 -15.91 -22.92
CA SER A 553 -10.57 -14.95 -23.99
C SER A 553 -9.50 -15.42 -24.97
N ALA A 554 -9.46 -14.81 -26.16
CA ALA A 554 -8.48 -15.15 -27.21
C ALA A 554 -7.01 -14.96 -26.79
N ASP A 555 -6.74 -14.17 -25.75
CA ASP A 555 -5.41 -13.97 -25.15
C ASP A 555 -5.10 -14.97 -24.00
N GLY A 556 -6.00 -15.92 -23.75
CA GLY A 556 -5.86 -16.93 -22.70
C GLY A 556 -6.33 -16.50 -21.32
N SER A 557 -6.87 -15.29 -21.16
CA SER A 557 -7.39 -14.84 -19.86
C SER A 557 -8.66 -15.60 -19.46
N PRO A 558 -8.83 -15.95 -18.18
CA PRO A 558 -10.03 -16.65 -17.70
C PRO A 558 -11.28 -15.75 -17.71
N PRO A 559 -12.49 -16.31 -17.55
CA PRO A 559 -13.74 -15.56 -17.48
C PRO A 559 -13.73 -14.52 -16.36
N GLY A 560 -14.45 -13.41 -16.55
CA GLY A 560 -14.60 -12.38 -15.54
C GLY A 560 -14.81 -10.99 -16.13
N TYR A 561 -14.78 -9.97 -15.28
CA TYR A 561 -15.04 -8.60 -15.70
C TYR A 561 -13.80 -7.84 -16.17
N LYS A 562 -13.92 -7.23 -17.34
CA LYS A 562 -13.04 -6.14 -17.77
C LYS A 562 -13.70 -4.81 -17.46
N ILE A 563 -13.01 -3.99 -16.66
CA ILE A 563 -13.51 -2.70 -16.19
C ILE A 563 -12.91 -1.59 -17.05
N TYR A 564 -13.77 -0.79 -17.68
CA TYR A 564 -13.42 0.38 -18.45
C TYR A 564 -13.75 1.62 -17.65
N TRP A 565 -12.73 2.46 -17.49
CA TRP A 565 -12.81 3.70 -16.74
C TRP A 565 -13.26 4.84 -17.65
N PRO A 566 -13.83 5.92 -17.08
CA PRO A 566 -14.00 7.17 -17.81
C PRO A 566 -12.66 7.59 -18.42
N GLU A 567 -12.66 8.00 -19.69
CA GLU A 567 -11.45 8.43 -20.39
C GLU A 567 -10.72 9.51 -19.56
N PRO A 568 -9.39 9.37 -19.32
CA PRO A 568 -8.62 10.45 -18.72
C PRO A 568 -8.72 11.70 -19.62
N PRO A 569 -8.69 12.92 -19.05
CA PRO A 569 -8.75 14.14 -19.86
C PRO A 569 -7.65 14.14 -20.93
N LYS A 570 -7.98 14.69 -22.11
CA LYS A 570 -7.13 14.76 -23.33
C LYS A 570 -5.62 14.80 -23.03
N THR A 571 -4.90 13.83 -23.58
CA THR A 571 -3.44 13.73 -23.50
C THR A 571 -2.78 14.93 -24.15
N PHE A 572 -2.00 15.67 -23.38
CA PHE A 572 -1.21 16.79 -23.87
C PHE A 572 0.13 16.25 -24.39
N GLN A 573 0.60 16.65 -25.57
CA GLN A 573 1.94 16.25 -26.02
C GLN A 573 3.04 17.15 -25.45
N ASN A 574 2.75 18.44 -25.31
CA ASN A 574 3.65 19.45 -24.77
C ASN A 574 2.89 20.37 -23.80
N PRO A 575 3.58 21.00 -22.82
CA PRO A 575 2.95 22.01 -21.99
C PRO A 575 2.57 23.25 -22.81
N VAL A 576 1.47 23.90 -22.44
CA VAL A 576 0.95 25.16 -22.98
C VAL A 576 1.99 26.28 -22.88
N SER A 577 1.82 27.34 -23.67
CA SER A 577 2.72 28.49 -23.63
C SER A 577 2.77 29.09 -22.22
N SER A 578 3.90 29.69 -21.85
CA SER A 578 3.97 30.51 -20.63
C SER A 578 3.02 31.71 -20.68
N GLU A 579 2.62 32.13 -21.88
CA GLU A 579 1.66 33.22 -22.09
C GLU A 579 0.19 32.79 -21.87
N ASP A 580 -0.09 31.48 -21.86
CA ASP A 580 -1.45 30.97 -21.71
C ASP A 580 -1.95 31.14 -20.28
N THR A 581 -3.16 31.69 -20.13
CA THR A 581 -3.79 31.96 -18.83
C THR A 581 -5.06 31.14 -18.63
N GLY A 582 -5.47 31.01 -17.37
CA GLY A 582 -6.81 30.54 -16.99
C GLY A 582 -7.75 31.69 -16.63
N LYS A 583 -8.75 31.39 -15.79
CA LYS A 583 -9.74 32.37 -15.30
C LYS A 583 -9.10 33.45 -14.43
N LEU A 584 -7.99 33.16 -13.76
CA LEU A 584 -7.26 34.14 -12.93
C LEU A 584 -6.42 35.12 -13.74
N GLY A 585 -6.21 34.91 -15.04
CA GLY A 585 -5.37 35.79 -15.87
C GLY A 585 -3.86 35.75 -15.55
N ILE A 586 -3.42 34.77 -14.75
CA ILE A 586 -2.02 34.61 -14.34
C ILE A 586 -1.28 33.76 -15.38
N LYS A 587 -0.22 34.33 -15.96
CA LYS A 587 0.69 33.67 -16.89
C LYS A 587 1.50 32.59 -16.20
N HIS A 588 1.97 31.61 -16.95
CA HIS A 588 2.77 30.46 -16.47
C HIS A 588 2.06 29.50 -15.50
N LEU A 589 0.95 29.89 -14.85
CA LEU A 589 0.22 29.03 -13.89
C LEU A 589 -0.35 27.77 -14.52
N LYS A 590 -0.95 27.89 -15.70
CA LYS A 590 -1.46 26.75 -16.47
C LYS A 590 -0.33 25.83 -16.96
N ARG A 591 0.80 26.44 -17.31
CA ARG A 591 2.00 25.72 -17.74
C ARG A 591 2.60 24.92 -16.57
N LEU A 592 2.70 25.50 -15.38
CA LEU A 592 3.13 24.80 -14.16
C LEU A 592 2.28 23.55 -13.88
N TRP A 593 0.95 23.71 -13.89
CA TRP A 593 0.01 22.60 -13.70
C TRP A 593 0.22 21.49 -14.74
N GLN A 594 0.24 21.85 -16.02
CA GLN A 594 0.32 20.87 -17.10
C GLN A 594 1.70 20.21 -17.22
N LYS A 595 2.79 20.94 -16.94
CA LYS A 595 4.13 20.35 -16.78
C LYS A 595 4.10 19.25 -15.74
N THR A 596 3.44 19.49 -14.62
CA THR A 596 3.31 18.50 -13.54
C THR A 596 2.50 17.28 -13.97
N VAL A 597 1.39 17.48 -14.71
CA VAL A 597 0.62 16.37 -15.30
C VAL A 597 1.50 15.52 -16.22
N LEU A 598 2.26 16.15 -17.12
CA LEU A 598 3.15 15.45 -18.05
C LEU A 598 4.32 14.74 -17.35
N ASP A 599 4.87 15.33 -16.29
CA ASP A 599 5.96 14.72 -15.51
C ASP A 599 5.48 13.46 -14.79
N ARG A 600 4.28 13.50 -14.21
CA ARG A 600 3.65 12.32 -13.57
C ARG A 600 3.39 11.17 -14.55
N GLU A 601 3.12 11.49 -15.81
CA GLU A 601 2.94 10.51 -16.87
C GLU A 601 4.27 10.01 -17.46
N GLY A 602 5.42 10.54 -17.01
CA GLY A 602 6.73 10.21 -17.57
C GLY A 602 6.97 10.78 -18.97
N ARG A 603 6.23 11.82 -19.35
CA ARG A 603 6.19 12.40 -20.70
C ARG A 603 6.79 13.80 -20.81
N LEU A 604 7.18 14.41 -19.68
CA LEU A 604 7.84 15.72 -19.68
C LEU A 604 9.31 15.59 -20.07
N ASP A 605 9.80 16.49 -20.93
CA ASP A 605 11.23 16.64 -21.18
C ASP A 605 11.96 17.08 -19.89
N ARG A 606 12.89 16.23 -19.42
CA ARG A 606 13.70 16.50 -18.21
C ARG A 606 14.48 17.80 -18.29
N ARG A 607 14.89 18.23 -19.49
CA ARG A 607 15.61 19.50 -19.70
C ARG A 607 14.72 20.70 -19.38
N LEU A 608 13.44 20.62 -19.77
CA LEU A 608 12.46 21.68 -19.56
C LEU A 608 12.19 21.91 -18.07
N ARG A 609 12.13 20.82 -17.30
CA ARG A 609 11.97 20.88 -15.84
C ARG A 609 13.10 21.65 -15.18
N GLY A 610 14.35 21.35 -15.56
CA GLY A 610 15.52 22.06 -15.02
C GLY A 610 15.56 23.53 -15.43
N SER A 611 15.26 23.83 -16.70
CA SER A 611 15.36 25.21 -17.23
C SER A 611 14.29 26.17 -16.72
N GLU A 612 13.11 25.67 -16.32
CA GLU A 612 11.99 26.52 -15.87
C GLU A 612 11.75 26.46 -14.36
N TRP A 613 12.51 25.66 -13.60
CA TRP A 613 12.31 25.49 -12.15
C TRP A 613 12.30 26.82 -11.38
N GLU A 614 13.26 27.70 -11.65
CA GLU A 614 13.32 29.02 -11.00
C GLU A 614 12.09 29.88 -11.30
N LYS A 615 11.54 29.73 -12.50
CA LYS A 615 10.33 30.44 -12.92
C LYS A 615 9.08 29.88 -12.23
N ASP A 616 9.03 28.56 -12.04
CA ASP A 616 7.98 27.89 -11.27
C ASP A 616 8.01 28.32 -9.80
N VAL A 617 9.20 28.36 -9.19
CA VAL A 617 9.42 28.83 -7.81
C VAL A 617 9.07 30.31 -7.66
N MET A 618 9.51 31.17 -8.59
CA MET A 618 9.15 32.58 -8.59
C MET A 618 7.64 32.79 -8.66
N LEU A 619 6.92 32.06 -9.52
CA LEU A 619 5.46 32.10 -9.59
C LEU A 619 4.83 31.74 -8.23
N MET A 620 5.31 30.68 -7.58
CA MET A 620 4.81 30.24 -6.27
C MET A 620 5.07 31.31 -5.20
N ASP A 621 6.28 31.87 -5.15
CA ASP A 621 6.66 32.90 -4.18
C ASP A 621 5.82 34.16 -4.33
N LEU A 622 5.63 34.65 -5.56
CA LEU A 622 4.82 35.84 -5.83
C LEU A 622 3.33 35.63 -5.52
N LEU A 623 2.85 34.38 -5.60
CA LEU A 623 1.48 34.01 -5.23
C LEU A 623 1.30 33.68 -3.74
N GLY A 624 2.37 33.71 -2.94
CA GLY A 624 2.29 33.33 -1.53
C GLY A 624 2.10 31.81 -1.32
N LEU A 625 2.47 30.98 -2.28
CA LEU A 625 2.25 29.53 -2.22
C LEU A 625 3.49 28.83 -1.67
N GLY A 626 3.31 28.03 -0.62
CA GLY A 626 4.38 27.17 -0.11
C GLY A 626 4.74 26.10 -1.15
N MET A 627 6.03 25.96 -1.47
CA MET A 627 6.50 25.02 -2.50
C MET A 627 6.07 23.58 -2.21
N GLU A 628 6.30 23.08 -0.98
CA GLU A 628 5.92 21.71 -0.59
C GLU A 628 4.41 21.49 -0.70
N GLU A 629 3.61 22.50 -0.33
CA GLU A 629 2.15 22.43 -0.40
C GLU A 629 1.64 22.40 -1.85
N CYS A 630 2.15 23.30 -2.70
CA CYS A 630 1.77 23.42 -4.10
C CYS A 630 2.18 22.18 -4.89
N VAL A 631 3.44 21.77 -4.80
CA VAL A 631 3.96 20.55 -5.45
C VAL A 631 3.25 19.32 -4.89
N GLY A 632 3.05 19.25 -3.57
CA GLY A 632 2.31 18.18 -2.93
C GLY A 632 0.88 18.03 -3.48
N LEU A 633 0.16 19.13 -3.67
CA LEU A 633 -1.18 19.12 -4.27
C LEU A 633 -1.16 18.58 -5.71
N LEU A 634 -0.25 19.12 -6.53
CA LEU A 634 -0.17 18.77 -7.96
C LEU A 634 0.26 17.31 -8.20
N TYR A 635 1.10 16.74 -7.32
CA TYR A 635 1.56 15.35 -7.44
C TYR A 635 0.70 14.33 -6.71
N ARG A 636 0.03 14.68 -5.60
CA ARG A 636 -0.79 13.72 -4.82
C ARG A 636 -2.23 13.57 -5.31
N LYS A 637 -2.79 14.59 -5.96
CA LYS A 637 -4.19 14.57 -6.45
C LYS A 637 -4.20 14.73 -7.97
N PHE A 638 -5.02 13.97 -8.68
CA PHE A 638 -5.35 14.30 -10.08
C PHE A 638 -6.28 15.54 -10.07
N ILE A 639 -5.70 16.71 -9.79
CA ILE A 639 -6.42 17.99 -9.79
C ILE A 639 -6.50 18.51 -11.22
N ASP A 640 -7.70 18.85 -11.69
CA ASP A 640 -7.84 19.57 -12.95
C ASP A 640 -7.41 21.04 -12.80
N PHE A 641 -7.18 21.73 -13.92
CA PHE A 641 -6.67 23.09 -13.88
C PHE A 641 -7.64 24.10 -13.24
N GLU A 642 -8.96 23.94 -13.40
CA GLU A 642 -9.92 24.87 -12.80
C GLU A 642 -9.95 24.71 -11.27
N SER A 643 -9.90 23.46 -10.79
CA SER A 643 -9.77 23.15 -9.38
C SER A 643 -8.46 23.68 -8.80
N PHE A 644 -7.36 23.61 -9.56
CA PHE A 644 -6.08 24.19 -9.15
C PHE A 644 -6.14 25.73 -9.08
N GLU A 645 -6.73 26.41 -10.07
CA GLU A 645 -6.95 27.86 -9.99
C GLU A 645 -7.81 28.26 -8.79
N LYS A 646 -8.88 27.50 -8.50
CA LYS A 646 -9.72 27.74 -7.33
C LYS A 646 -8.92 27.62 -6.03
N TRP A 647 -8.07 26.61 -5.91
CA TRP A 647 -7.20 26.45 -4.74
C TRP A 647 -6.21 27.62 -4.59
N VAL A 648 -5.62 28.10 -5.68
CA VAL A 648 -4.73 29.28 -5.68
C VAL A 648 -5.48 30.52 -5.19
N LEU A 649 -6.74 30.70 -5.62
CA LEU A 649 -7.60 31.79 -5.17
C LEU A 649 -7.93 31.69 -3.67
N GLU A 650 -8.27 30.50 -3.18
CA GLU A 650 -8.53 30.23 -1.75
C GLU A 650 -7.31 30.55 -0.89
N LYS A 651 -6.09 30.20 -1.33
CA LYS A 651 -4.82 30.54 -0.67
C LYS A 651 -4.51 32.03 -0.64
N ASN A 652 -5.19 32.80 -1.47
CA ASN A 652 -5.13 34.25 -1.50
C ASN A 652 -6.37 34.90 -0.85
N GLY A 653 -7.10 34.17 0.00
CA GLY A 653 -8.23 34.72 0.74
C GLY A 653 -9.47 34.96 -0.14
N GLY A 654 -9.57 34.29 -1.28
CA GLY A 654 -10.72 34.36 -2.19
C GLY A 654 -10.64 35.44 -3.27
N SER A 655 -9.60 36.29 -3.28
CA SER A 655 -9.38 37.28 -4.35
C SER A 655 -7.90 37.61 -4.55
N ILE A 656 -7.51 37.94 -5.79
CA ILE A 656 -6.18 38.42 -6.15
C ILE A 656 -6.39 39.74 -6.91
N SER A 657 -5.70 40.81 -6.50
CA SER A 657 -5.90 42.11 -7.14
C SER A 657 -5.33 42.14 -8.55
N ASN A 658 -5.92 42.95 -9.44
CA ASN A 658 -5.45 43.09 -10.81
C ASN A 658 -4.02 43.65 -10.85
N GLU A 659 -3.65 44.53 -9.91
CA GLU A 659 -2.29 45.07 -9.79
C GLU A 659 -1.27 43.97 -9.50
N LEU A 660 -1.60 43.02 -8.61
CA LEU A 660 -0.73 41.89 -8.29
C LEU A 660 -0.61 40.93 -9.47
N ILE A 661 -1.71 40.65 -10.18
CA ILE A 661 -1.70 39.83 -11.41
C ILE A 661 -0.82 40.48 -12.48
N SER A 662 -0.95 41.79 -12.69
CA SER A 662 -0.13 42.54 -13.64
C SER A 662 1.36 42.49 -13.27
N GLU A 663 1.70 42.62 -11.98
CA GLU A 663 3.08 42.54 -11.52
C GLU A 663 3.66 41.13 -11.67
N ILE A 664 2.92 40.09 -11.27
CA ILE A 664 3.31 38.69 -11.48
C ILE A 664 3.59 38.42 -12.96
N ASN A 665 2.66 38.84 -13.83
CA ASN A 665 2.80 38.63 -15.26
C ASN A 665 4.01 39.38 -15.84
N ARG A 666 4.26 40.62 -15.39
CA ARG A 666 5.44 41.41 -15.79
C ARG A 666 6.74 40.70 -15.41
N CYS A 667 6.84 40.22 -14.17
CA CYS A 667 8.01 39.48 -13.67
C CYS A 667 8.26 38.18 -14.46
N LEU A 668 7.19 37.45 -14.81
CA LEU A 668 7.31 36.17 -15.52
C LEU A 668 7.64 36.30 -17.00
N THR A 669 7.26 37.41 -17.66
CA THR A 669 7.50 37.59 -19.11
C THR A 669 8.72 38.43 -19.43
N GLY A 670 9.31 39.11 -18.46
CA GLY A 670 10.45 40.01 -18.67
C GLY A 670 10.10 41.22 -19.55
N SER A 671 8.82 41.45 -19.84
CA SER A 671 8.34 42.51 -20.73
C SER A 671 7.76 43.66 -19.93
N GLY A 672 8.63 44.60 -19.57
CA GLY A 672 8.28 45.92 -19.05
C GLY A 672 9.47 46.85 -19.15
N GLU A 673 9.26 48.09 -19.59
CA GLU A 673 10.26 49.14 -19.39
C GLU A 673 10.53 49.24 -17.88
N ILE A 674 11.80 49.08 -17.49
CA ILE A 674 12.26 49.36 -16.13
C ILE A 674 11.80 50.79 -15.82
N SER A 675 10.86 50.98 -14.89
CA SER A 675 10.49 52.33 -14.52
C SER A 675 11.72 52.98 -13.91
N ASN A 676 12.36 53.89 -14.65
CA ASN A 676 13.54 54.65 -14.23
C ASN A 676 13.31 55.47 -12.93
N SER A 677 12.10 55.45 -12.36
CA SER A 677 11.73 56.11 -11.10
C SER A 677 12.17 55.36 -9.83
N ARG A 678 12.54 54.07 -9.89
CA ARG A 678 13.11 53.32 -8.74
C ARG A 678 14.64 53.19 -8.77
N CYS A 679 15.29 53.64 -9.85
CA CYS A 679 16.76 53.59 -10.06
C CYS A 679 17.57 54.64 -9.28
N GLN A 680 17.03 55.26 -8.23
CA GLN A 680 17.89 55.95 -7.27
C GLN A 680 18.40 54.89 -6.31
N LYS A 681 19.69 54.49 -6.42
CA LYS A 681 20.38 53.67 -5.40
C LYS A 681 20.08 54.26 -4.03
N PRO A 682 19.20 53.66 -3.21
CA PRO A 682 18.99 54.15 -1.86
C PRO A 682 20.34 54.03 -1.16
N GLY A 683 20.72 55.02 -0.36
CA GLY A 683 21.93 54.88 0.48
C GLY A 683 21.84 53.57 1.26
N GLY A 684 22.89 52.74 1.16
CA GLY A 684 22.95 51.43 1.80
C GLY A 684 22.63 51.54 3.30
N ILE A 685 21.87 50.58 3.82
CA ILE A 685 21.52 50.49 5.24
C ILE A 685 22.62 49.80 6.05
N LEU A 686 23.45 48.97 5.41
CA LEU A 686 24.58 48.29 6.05
C LEU A 686 25.78 49.24 6.17
N SER A 687 26.33 49.33 7.40
CA SER A 687 27.58 50.02 7.69
C SER A 687 28.77 49.35 7.00
N LYS A 688 29.91 50.07 6.90
CA LYS A 688 31.14 49.51 6.32
C LYS A 688 31.64 48.32 7.12
N GLU A 689 31.49 48.37 8.44
CA GLU A 689 31.86 47.33 9.38
C GLU A 689 31.00 46.07 9.15
N GLN A 690 29.69 46.22 8.97
CA GLN A 690 28.79 45.10 8.67
C GLN A 690 29.09 44.47 7.30
N LYS A 691 29.40 45.28 6.28
CA LYS A 691 29.81 44.76 4.97
C LYS A 691 31.12 43.97 5.06
N SER A 692 32.13 44.53 5.74
CA SER A 692 33.39 43.83 5.99
C SER A 692 33.19 42.55 6.81
N PHE A 693 32.26 42.53 7.76
CA PHE A 693 31.93 41.35 8.54
C PHE A 693 31.31 40.25 7.67
N TRP A 694 30.33 40.61 6.83
CA TRP A 694 29.70 39.70 5.87
C TRP A 694 30.73 39.09 4.93
N ASP A 695 31.61 39.90 4.34
CA ASP A 695 32.62 39.42 3.39
C ASP A 695 33.57 38.39 4.03
N GLN A 696 33.96 38.64 5.29
CA GLN A 696 34.88 37.77 6.03
C GLN A 696 34.21 36.50 6.56
N ASN A 697 32.99 36.60 7.07
CA ASN A 697 32.35 35.52 7.84
C ASN A 697 31.25 34.78 7.08
N GLY A 698 30.72 35.38 6.01
CA GLY A 698 29.65 34.80 5.18
C GLY A 698 28.27 34.84 5.82
N TYR A 699 28.12 35.43 7.01
CA TYR A 699 26.84 35.64 7.67
C TYR A 699 26.77 37.04 8.26
N LEU A 700 25.56 37.51 8.55
CA LEU A 700 25.31 38.79 9.20
C LEU A 700 24.09 38.70 10.12
N VAL A 701 24.20 39.32 11.28
CA VAL A 701 23.09 39.53 12.22
C VAL A 701 22.71 41.00 12.21
N VAL A 702 21.45 41.30 11.95
CA VAL A 702 20.92 42.66 12.02
C VAL A 702 19.71 42.70 12.95
N GLU A 703 19.86 43.38 14.07
CA GLU A 703 18.83 43.49 15.10
C GLU A 703 17.70 44.46 14.72
N GLY A 704 16.53 44.25 15.30
CA GLY A 704 15.36 45.14 15.16
C GLY A 704 14.88 45.27 13.73
N VAL A 705 14.88 44.17 12.97
CA VAL A 705 14.24 44.06 11.65
C VAL A 705 12.72 43.95 11.78
N LEU A 706 12.27 43.29 12.86
CA LEU A 706 10.91 43.36 13.37
C LEU A 706 10.91 44.00 14.77
N ASP A 707 9.82 44.66 15.12
CA ASP A 707 9.60 45.13 16.49
C ASP A 707 9.11 44.00 17.42
N ARG A 708 9.12 44.28 18.73
CA ARG A 708 8.73 43.30 19.76
C ARG A 708 7.27 42.87 19.67
N GLU A 709 6.38 43.74 19.21
CA GLU A 709 4.96 43.43 19.10
C GLU A 709 4.69 42.54 17.88
N GLN A 710 5.34 42.79 16.75
CA GLN A 710 5.32 41.91 15.57
C GLN A 710 5.81 40.51 15.92
N CYS A 711 6.92 40.40 16.67
CA CYS A 711 7.44 39.13 17.16
C CYS A 711 6.43 38.42 18.08
N ARG A 712 5.85 39.14 19.05
CA ARG A 712 4.86 38.59 19.99
C ARG A 712 3.65 38.03 19.25
N GLN A 713 3.09 38.79 18.31
CA GLN A 713 1.95 38.36 17.49
C GLN A 713 2.31 37.13 16.65
N SER A 714 3.50 37.11 16.05
CA SER A 714 3.96 35.96 15.25
C SER A 714 4.06 34.68 16.10
N VAL A 715 4.66 34.79 17.29
CA VAL A 715 4.75 33.67 18.25
C VAL A 715 3.36 33.18 18.65
N GLU A 716 2.44 34.09 18.96
CA GLU A 716 1.05 33.76 19.32
C GLU A 716 0.35 32.97 18.21
N ARG A 717 0.49 33.39 16.95
CA ARG A 717 -0.09 32.68 15.79
C ARG A 717 0.49 31.28 15.61
N ILE A 718 1.78 31.10 15.87
CA ILE A 718 2.43 29.78 15.79
C ILE A 718 1.92 28.86 16.89
N TYR A 719 1.82 29.33 18.13
CA TYR A 719 1.22 28.56 19.23
C TYR A 719 -0.24 28.18 18.94
N GLN A 720 -1.05 29.14 18.46
CA GLN A 720 -2.43 28.89 18.07
C GLN A 720 -2.53 27.84 16.95
N HIS A 721 -1.67 27.91 15.94
CA HIS A 721 -1.64 26.95 14.84
C HIS A 721 -1.30 25.53 15.31
N LEU A 722 -0.39 25.40 16.28
CA LEU A 722 0.03 24.11 16.84
C LEU A 722 -0.91 23.58 17.94
N GLY A 723 -1.85 24.40 18.43
CA GLY A 723 -2.68 24.07 19.60
C GLY A 723 -1.88 23.97 20.90
N MET A 724 -0.70 24.56 20.96
CA MET A 724 0.21 24.52 22.11
C MET A 724 0.02 25.76 22.99
N ASN A 725 0.41 25.65 24.26
CA ASN A 725 0.29 26.72 25.24
C ASN A 725 1.68 27.18 25.73
N PRO A 726 2.04 28.47 25.59
CA PRO A 726 3.33 28.98 26.04
C PRO A 726 3.57 28.84 27.55
N ASP A 727 2.51 28.83 28.36
CA ASP A 727 2.61 28.73 29.83
C ASP A 727 2.60 27.27 30.34
N GLN A 728 2.52 26.28 29.44
CA GLN A 728 2.46 24.85 29.75
C GLN A 728 3.54 24.09 28.95
N PRO A 729 4.77 23.93 29.50
CA PRO A 729 5.89 23.30 28.80
C PRO A 729 5.61 21.90 28.26
N GLU A 730 4.77 21.12 28.95
CA GLU A 730 4.33 19.79 28.51
C GLU A 730 3.58 19.82 27.17
N SER A 731 2.92 20.93 26.84
CA SER A 731 2.19 21.08 25.58
C SER A 731 3.12 21.18 24.36
N TRP A 732 4.36 21.65 24.54
CA TRP A 732 5.32 21.87 23.45
C TRP A 732 5.77 20.57 22.75
N TYR A 733 5.55 19.44 23.41
CA TYR A 733 5.95 18.11 22.93
C TYR A 733 4.79 17.32 22.32
N GLN A 734 3.59 17.91 22.23
CA GLN A 734 2.44 17.29 21.58
C GLN A 734 2.66 17.19 20.07
N MET A 735 2.30 16.05 19.49
CA MET A 735 2.44 15.83 18.05
C MET A 735 1.36 16.61 17.29
N HIS A 736 1.76 17.44 16.34
CA HIS A 736 0.86 18.14 15.44
C HIS A 736 1.11 17.72 13.98
N SER A 737 0.04 17.59 13.19
CA SER A 737 0.11 17.08 11.81
C SER A 737 0.90 17.98 10.85
N SER A 738 1.00 19.28 11.15
CA SER A 738 1.81 20.24 10.39
C SER A 738 3.28 20.28 10.82
N GLN A 739 3.67 19.56 11.87
CA GLN A 739 5.04 19.59 12.39
C GLN A 739 5.88 18.44 11.80
N GLN A 740 7.06 18.79 11.30
CA GLN A 740 8.07 17.86 10.81
C GLN A 740 9.41 18.23 11.47
N ASN A 741 9.79 17.51 12.52
CA ASN A 741 10.90 17.90 13.40
C ASN A 741 10.68 19.28 14.02
N ILE A 742 11.66 20.18 13.85
CA ILE A 742 11.62 21.56 14.30
C ILE A 742 10.93 22.49 13.29
N MET A 743 10.49 21.97 12.13
CA MET A 743 9.84 22.75 11.08
C MET A 743 8.32 22.61 11.22
N VAL A 744 7.61 23.71 11.00
CA VAL A 744 6.15 23.77 11.05
C VAL A 744 5.64 24.26 9.69
N GLN A 745 4.78 23.46 9.06
CA GLN A 745 4.23 23.66 7.73
C GLN A 745 3.17 24.78 7.72
N MET A 746 3.61 25.99 8.06
CA MET A 746 2.82 27.22 8.14
C MET A 746 3.44 28.27 7.21
N PHE A 747 2.94 28.35 5.99
CA PHE A 747 3.47 29.23 4.94
C PHE A 747 2.78 30.59 4.92
N ARG A 748 1.47 30.61 5.16
CA ARG A 748 0.60 31.79 5.05
C ARG A 748 -0.14 32.06 6.36
N ASP A 749 0.01 33.29 6.82
CA ASP A 749 -0.74 33.89 7.93
C ASP A 749 -0.59 35.41 7.78
N THR A 750 -1.63 36.18 8.08
CA THR A 750 -1.61 37.63 7.87
C THR A 750 -0.51 38.33 8.67
N VAL A 751 -0.16 37.81 9.85
CA VAL A 751 0.92 38.35 10.69
C VAL A 751 2.29 37.98 10.10
N LEU A 752 2.49 36.70 9.76
CA LEU A 752 3.75 36.24 9.17
C LEU A 752 4.02 36.87 7.79
N ASP A 753 2.97 37.11 7.00
CA ASP A 753 3.06 37.80 5.71
C ASP A 753 3.41 39.28 5.85
N ALA A 754 3.00 39.93 6.95
CA ALA A 754 3.39 41.30 7.24
C ALA A 754 4.91 41.40 7.51
N ASN A 755 5.49 40.41 8.20
CA ASN A 755 6.95 40.37 8.45
C ASN A 755 7.75 40.32 7.14
N ARG A 756 7.26 39.62 6.12
CA ARG A 756 7.89 39.53 4.78
C ARG A 756 7.92 40.87 4.04
N LYS A 757 7.12 41.85 4.48
CA LYS A 757 7.06 43.21 3.93
C LYS A 757 7.95 44.21 4.69
N SER A 758 8.82 43.74 5.59
CA SER A 758 9.74 44.62 6.32
C SER A 758 10.68 45.36 5.37
N ASP A 759 10.53 46.69 5.31
CA ASP A 759 11.41 47.56 4.51
C ASP A 759 12.88 47.46 4.94
N LYS A 760 13.12 47.28 6.24
CA LYS A 760 14.47 47.12 6.77
C LYS A 760 15.10 45.81 6.30
N ALA A 761 14.35 44.71 6.35
CA ALA A 761 14.81 43.41 5.84
C ALA A 761 15.14 43.51 4.34
N ARG A 762 14.23 44.10 3.56
CA ARG A 762 14.42 44.32 2.12
C ARG A 762 15.71 45.08 1.83
N ARG A 763 15.93 46.23 2.47
CA ARG A 763 17.14 47.05 2.24
C ARG A 763 18.44 46.34 2.61
N ILE A 764 18.42 45.42 3.59
CA ILE A 764 19.58 44.60 3.93
C ILE A 764 19.92 43.64 2.77
N TYR A 765 18.91 42.96 2.22
CA TYR A 765 19.11 42.09 1.06
C TYR A 765 19.49 42.88 -0.20
N GLU A 766 18.93 44.08 -0.41
CA GLU A 766 19.33 44.98 -1.52
C GLU A 766 20.82 45.35 -1.44
N ASP A 767 21.35 45.59 -0.23
CA ASP A 767 22.77 45.85 -0.01
C ASP A 767 23.64 44.59 -0.25
N ILE A 768 23.18 43.41 0.14
CA ILE A 768 23.91 42.14 -0.02
C ILE A 768 23.95 41.71 -1.49
N TRP A 769 22.82 41.79 -2.19
CA TRP A 769 22.72 41.42 -3.60
C TRP A 769 23.24 42.51 -4.54
N GLY A 770 23.26 43.77 -4.09
CA GLY A 770 23.51 44.91 -4.96
C GLY A 770 22.39 45.18 -5.98
N ASP A 771 21.22 44.56 -5.78
CA ASP A 771 20.06 44.60 -6.67
C ASP A 771 18.82 45.09 -5.90
N PRO A 772 18.15 46.17 -6.36
CA PRO A 772 16.90 46.64 -5.75
C PRO A 772 15.66 45.80 -6.13
N GLU A 773 15.72 44.98 -7.18
CA GLU A 773 14.60 44.17 -7.65
C GLU A 773 14.59 42.78 -7.02
N LEU A 774 14.19 42.74 -5.75
CA LEU A 774 14.10 41.51 -4.98
C LEU A 774 12.66 41.07 -4.71
N ARG A 775 12.47 39.77 -4.58
CA ARG A 775 11.22 39.12 -4.15
C ARG A 775 11.45 38.35 -2.84
N PRO A 776 10.50 38.38 -1.89
CA PRO A 776 10.57 37.53 -0.71
C PRO A 776 10.26 36.08 -1.09
N THR A 777 10.88 35.13 -0.38
CA THR A 777 10.52 33.71 -0.49
C THR A 777 9.39 33.33 0.48
N ILE A 778 8.64 32.29 0.13
CA ILE A 778 7.57 31.73 0.94
C ILE A 778 8.02 30.42 1.57
N ASP A 779 8.52 30.53 2.80
CA ASP A 779 8.96 29.39 3.59
C ASP A 779 8.17 29.24 4.90
N ARG A 780 8.51 28.18 5.62
CA ARG A 780 7.92 27.69 6.87
C ARG A 780 8.36 28.52 8.07
N VAL A 781 7.82 28.16 9.23
CA VAL A 781 8.31 28.62 10.54
C VAL A 781 8.99 27.47 11.25
N GLY A 782 9.82 27.79 12.24
CA GLY A 782 10.50 26.81 13.08
C GLY A 782 10.04 26.91 14.53
N PHE A 783 9.84 25.75 15.16
CA PHE A 783 9.54 25.59 16.57
C PHE A 783 10.44 24.48 17.15
N ASN A 784 11.42 24.86 17.96
CA ASN A 784 12.41 23.93 18.53
C ASN A 784 12.33 23.98 20.07
N PRO A 785 11.57 23.07 20.72
CA PRO A 785 11.47 23.04 22.18
C PRO A 785 12.79 22.54 22.81
N PRO A 786 13.00 22.74 24.12
CA PRO A 786 14.12 22.15 24.85
C PRO A 786 14.20 20.63 24.68
N GLU A 787 15.40 20.06 24.59
CA GLU A 787 15.57 18.61 24.51
C GLU A 787 15.27 17.95 25.87
N THR A 788 14.68 16.77 25.82
CA THR A 788 14.48 15.91 26.99
C THR A 788 14.88 14.47 26.63
N ASP A 789 15.00 13.60 27.63
CA ASP A 789 15.30 12.17 27.39
C ASP A 789 14.28 11.50 26.45
N GLY A 790 13.02 11.96 26.48
CA GLY A 790 11.94 11.49 25.60
C GLY A 790 11.78 12.27 24.30
N TYR A 791 12.47 13.41 24.14
CA TYR A 791 12.37 14.29 22.98
C TYR A 791 13.77 14.85 22.62
N PRO A 792 14.64 14.04 21.99
CA PRO A 792 15.96 14.50 21.58
C PRO A 792 15.84 15.46 20.39
N PHE A 793 16.84 16.33 20.22
CA PHE A 793 16.89 17.26 19.08
C PHE A 793 16.75 16.51 17.74
N SER A 794 15.70 16.86 17.00
CA SER A 794 15.33 16.23 15.73
C SER A 794 15.63 17.10 14.50
N GLY A 795 16.24 18.27 14.66
CA GLY A 795 16.57 19.16 13.54
C GLY A 795 17.79 18.69 12.73
N THR A 796 17.94 19.24 11.52
CA THR A 796 19.12 18.98 10.69
C THR A 796 20.36 19.60 11.34
N ARG A 797 21.42 18.79 11.46
CA ARG A 797 22.74 19.23 11.95
C ARG A 797 23.44 20.05 10.87
N LEU A 798 24.76 20.25 10.96
CA LEU A 798 25.51 20.98 9.93
C LEU A 798 25.34 20.31 8.56
N HIS A 799 24.90 21.09 7.58
CA HIS A 799 24.66 20.69 6.19
C HIS A 799 24.77 21.91 5.27
N TRP A 800 24.67 21.66 3.96
CA TRP A 800 24.41 22.68 2.97
C TRP A 800 23.05 22.44 2.32
N ASP A 801 22.38 23.53 1.95
CA ASP A 801 21.20 23.50 1.08
C ASP A 801 21.61 23.75 -0.38
N VAL A 802 22.70 23.11 -0.82
CA VAL A 802 23.33 23.29 -2.13
C VAL A 802 23.42 21.96 -2.87
N ASP A 803 22.99 21.97 -4.12
CA ASP A 803 23.17 20.86 -5.06
C ASP A 803 24.54 20.97 -5.74
N PHE A 804 25.56 20.31 -5.18
CA PHE A 804 26.93 20.29 -5.72
C PHE A 804 27.07 19.58 -7.07
N THR A 805 26.01 18.96 -7.60
CA THR A 805 26.03 18.38 -8.96
C THR A 805 25.80 19.43 -10.05
N ARG A 806 25.44 20.66 -9.66
CA ARG A 806 25.19 21.79 -10.55
C ARG A 806 26.29 22.84 -10.41
N PRO A 807 26.46 23.71 -11.43
CA PRO A 807 27.28 24.90 -11.28
C PRO A 807 26.88 25.68 -10.03
N LEU A 808 27.86 25.92 -9.16
CA LEU A 808 27.64 26.66 -7.92
C LEU A 808 27.34 28.11 -8.29
N SER A 809 26.32 28.67 -7.64
CA SER A 809 25.94 30.06 -7.79
C SER A 809 25.73 30.68 -6.42
N PHE A 810 26.14 31.95 -6.29
CA PHE A 810 25.91 32.67 -5.05
C PHE A 810 24.41 32.76 -4.78
N SER A 811 24.02 32.39 -3.57
CA SER A 811 22.69 32.63 -3.04
C SER A 811 22.77 32.91 -1.55
N THR A 812 21.68 33.45 -1.02
CA THR A 812 21.52 33.71 0.40
C THR A 812 20.46 32.80 0.97
N GLN A 813 20.48 32.64 2.27
CA GLN A 813 19.38 32.11 3.07
C GLN A 813 19.25 32.98 4.33
N GLY A 814 18.10 32.89 4.99
CA GLY A 814 17.87 33.69 6.18
C GLY A 814 16.75 33.19 7.06
N LEU A 815 16.76 33.68 8.29
CA LEU A 815 15.69 33.51 9.26
C LEU A 815 15.59 34.73 10.17
N ILE A 816 14.40 34.96 10.71
CA ILE A 816 14.15 35.97 11.73
C ILE A 816 13.84 35.25 13.03
N TYR A 817 14.56 35.61 14.10
CA TYR A 817 14.21 35.16 15.44
C TYR A 817 12.93 35.87 15.92
N LEU A 818 11.91 35.10 16.27
CA LEU A 818 10.64 35.63 16.78
C LEU A 818 10.60 35.67 18.32
N SER A 819 11.55 35.01 18.98
CA SER A 819 11.82 35.08 20.41
C SER A 819 13.28 35.49 20.65
N ASP A 820 13.63 35.88 21.87
CA ASP A 820 15.05 35.98 22.24
C ASP A 820 15.67 34.57 22.17
N VAL A 821 16.89 34.47 21.66
CA VAL A 821 17.60 33.20 21.48
C VAL A 821 19.02 33.31 22.02
N ALA A 822 19.32 32.54 23.07
CA ALA A 822 20.68 32.33 23.57
C ALA A 822 21.43 31.26 22.76
N GLU A 823 22.76 31.19 22.92
CA GLU A 823 23.62 30.26 22.17
C GLU A 823 23.24 28.78 22.37
N ASP A 824 22.73 28.43 23.54
CA ASP A 824 22.29 27.09 23.92
C ASP A 824 20.78 26.86 23.71
N GLN A 825 20.02 27.88 23.30
CA GLN A 825 18.58 27.80 23.04
C GLN A 825 18.29 27.30 21.61
N GLY A 826 19.05 26.31 21.15
CA GLY A 826 18.89 25.74 19.81
C GLY A 826 19.17 26.73 18.67
N ALA A 827 19.98 27.76 18.93
CA ALA A 827 20.38 28.80 17.98
C ALA A 827 20.78 28.26 16.60
N PHE A 828 20.59 29.09 15.58
CA PHE A 828 21.24 28.93 14.29
C PHE A 828 22.76 28.81 14.51
N GLN A 829 23.37 27.87 13.83
CA GLN A 829 24.81 27.68 13.85
C GLN A 829 25.36 27.56 12.43
N CYS A 830 26.54 28.10 12.19
CA CYS A 830 27.25 27.99 10.92
C CYS A 830 28.77 27.92 11.17
N VAL A 831 29.55 27.70 10.11
CA VAL A 831 31.02 27.72 10.15
C VAL A 831 31.51 29.01 9.48
N PRO A 832 31.82 30.08 10.24
CA PRO A 832 32.17 31.37 9.66
C PRO A 832 33.37 31.31 8.71
N GLY A 833 33.28 32.01 7.58
CA GLY A 833 34.36 32.11 6.60
C GLY A 833 34.53 30.90 5.68
N PHE A 834 33.74 29.84 5.86
CA PHE A 834 33.85 28.63 5.04
C PHE A 834 33.59 28.88 3.55
N HIS A 835 32.75 29.86 3.21
CA HIS A 835 32.47 30.26 1.83
C HIS A 835 33.73 30.72 1.07
N LEU A 836 34.75 31.23 1.78
CA LEU A 836 36.03 31.63 1.19
C LEU A 836 36.95 30.43 0.91
N GLN A 837 36.73 29.30 1.59
CA GLN A 837 37.56 28.11 1.50
C GLN A 837 36.86 26.96 0.76
N LEU A 838 35.55 27.09 0.46
CA LEU A 838 34.73 26.04 -0.14
C LEU A 838 35.38 25.44 -1.39
N LYS A 839 35.88 26.27 -2.30
CA LYS A 839 36.55 25.80 -3.53
C LYS A 839 37.75 24.91 -3.22
N GLN A 840 38.66 25.39 -2.38
CA GLN A 840 39.86 24.65 -1.99
C GLN A 840 39.49 23.36 -1.24
N TRP A 841 38.45 23.41 -0.41
CA TRP A 841 37.96 22.24 0.32
C TRP A 841 37.36 21.19 -0.63
N LEU A 842 36.55 21.60 -1.62
CA LEU A 842 36.01 20.70 -2.66
C LEU A 842 37.12 20.02 -3.48
N GLU A 843 38.19 20.74 -3.82
CA GLU A 843 39.35 20.22 -4.54
C GLU A 843 40.16 19.18 -3.73
N GLN A 844 40.03 19.18 -2.40
CA GLN A 844 40.70 18.23 -1.49
C GLN A 844 39.88 16.97 -1.21
N LEU A 845 38.62 16.93 -1.65
CA LEU A 845 37.78 15.76 -1.44
C LEU A 845 38.28 14.57 -2.26
N PRO A 846 38.13 13.33 -1.74
CA PRO A 846 38.40 12.13 -2.53
C PRO A 846 37.57 12.14 -3.83
N GLU A 847 38.14 11.58 -4.89
CA GLU A 847 37.43 11.47 -6.17
C GLU A 847 36.10 10.72 -6.00
N GLY A 848 35.01 11.34 -6.47
CA GLY A 848 33.65 10.77 -6.36
C GLY A 848 32.99 10.92 -4.98
N ALA A 849 33.61 11.60 -4.01
CA ALA A 849 32.97 11.90 -2.74
C ALA A 849 31.79 12.87 -2.91
N ASP A 850 30.69 12.62 -2.19
CA ASP A 850 29.57 13.56 -2.09
C ASP A 850 29.87 14.58 -0.97
N PRO A 851 30.01 15.88 -1.29
CA PRO A 851 30.25 16.92 -0.29
C PRO A 851 29.21 16.94 0.84
N ASN A 852 27.95 16.61 0.54
CA ASN A 852 26.86 16.60 1.54
C ASN A 852 26.93 15.42 2.51
N GLN A 853 27.77 14.42 2.27
CA GLN A 853 27.97 13.25 3.15
C GLN A 853 29.25 13.34 3.99
N MET A 854 30.03 14.42 3.85
CA MET A 854 31.27 14.59 4.60
C MET A 854 31.00 14.88 6.07
N ASP A 855 31.87 14.37 6.95
CA ASP A 855 31.80 14.67 8.38
C ASP A 855 32.28 16.11 8.67
N LEU A 856 31.36 16.95 9.13
CA LEU A 856 31.59 18.36 9.44
C LEU A 856 31.81 18.62 10.94
N SER A 857 31.84 17.58 11.76
CA SER A 857 31.88 17.70 13.23
C SER A 857 33.14 18.38 13.76
N ASN A 858 34.24 18.34 12.99
CA ASN A 858 35.53 18.93 13.36
C ASN A 858 35.69 20.40 12.93
N LEU A 859 34.69 21.01 12.30
CA LEU A 859 34.75 22.41 11.89
C LEU A 859 34.49 23.36 13.06
N ASP A 860 35.02 24.59 12.95
CA ASP A 860 34.83 25.64 13.95
C ASP A 860 33.43 26.26 13.84
N VAL A 861 32.48 25.69 14.59
CA VAL A 861 31.06 26.06 14.54
C VAL A 861 30.78 27.21 15.49
N CYS A 862 30.12 28.26 14.97
CA CYS A 862 29.64 29.39 15.74
C CYS A 862 28.12 29.30 15.94
N ARG A 863 27.64 29.43 17.19
CA ARG A 863 26.21 29.49 17.54
C ARG A 863 25.79 30.94 17.71
N ILE A 864 24.75 31.35 17.00
CA ILE A 864 24.38 32.76 16.86
C ILE A 864 23.22 33.11 17.78
N ALA A 865 23.54 33.73 18.91
CA ALA A 865 22.56 34.35 19.81
C ALA A 865 22.15 35.73 19.29
N ALA A 866 20.86 36.07 19.41
CA ALA A 866 20.35 37.40 19.07
C ALA A 866 18.96 37.64 19.71
N PRO A 867 18.58 38.91 19.94
CA PRO A 867 17.26 39.23 20.47
C PRO A 867 16.14 38.99 19.44
N ALA A 868 14.90 38.89 19.92
CA ALA A 868 13.71 38.81 19.08
C ALA A 868 13.66 39.99 18.08
N GLY A 869 13.29 39.68 16.85
CA GLY A 869 13.21 40.62 15.72
C GLY A 869 14.51 40.77 14.95
N SER A 870 15.55 40.00 15.29
CA SER A 870 16.81 40.00 14.55
C SER A 870 16.75 39.13 13.31
N LEU A 871 17.22 39.66 12.18
CA LEU A 871 17.45 38.91 10.95
C LEU A 871 18.85 38.31 10.99
N ILE A 872 18.92 37.01 10.77
CA ILE A 872 20.16 36.29 10.49
C ILE A 872 20.12 35.92 9.02
N VAL A 873 21.07 36.43 8.25
CA VAL A 873 21.25 36.11 6.83
C VAL A 873 22.62 35.46 6.66
N TRP A 874 22.72 34.47 5.78
CA TRP A 874 23.97 33.77 5.49
C TRP A 874 24.10 33.42 4.02
N ASN A 875 25.35 33.27 3.59
CA ASN A 875 25.75 32.77 2.29
C ASN A 875 25.49 31.27 2.24
N SER A 876 24.81 30.79 1.18
CA SER A 876 24.42 29.37 1.03
C SER A 876 25.60 28.39 1.02
N PHE A 877 26.82 28.89 0.78
CA PHE A 877 28.06 28.11 0.83
C PHE A 877 28.57 27.81 2.24
N LEU A 878 27.95 28.38 3.28
CA LEU A 878 28.28 28.05 4.66
C LEU A 878 27.59 26.75 5.10
N PRO A 879 28.34 25.76 5.65
CA PRO A 879 27.72 24.67 6.37
C PRO A 879 27.01 25.24 7.61
N HIS A 880 25.74 24.90 7.77
CA HIS A 880 24.86 25.50 8.75
C HIS A 880 23.81 24.52 9.29
N GLY A 881 23.09 24.90 10.34
CA GLY A 881 22.00 24.09 10.88
C GLY A 881 21.39 24.68 12.16
N GLY A 882 20.47 23.93 12.76
CA GLY A 882 20.01 24.21 14.13
C GLY A 882 20.90 23.50 15.15
N SER A 883 21.14 24.13 16.30
CA SER A 883 21.72 23.44 17.45
C SER A 883 20.64 22.77 18.31
N PRO A 884 21.01 21.76 19.13
CA PRO A 884 20.13 21.25 20.18
C PRO A 884 19.73 22.37 21.16
N ASN A 885 18.47 22.39 21.58
CA ASN A 885 17.99 23.37 22.54
C ASN A 885 18.16 22.83 23.97
N ARG A 886 19.07 23.42 24.74
CA ARG A 886 19.37 23.08 26.15
C ARG A 886 18.88 24.15 27.13
N ALA A 887 18.22 25.19 26.64
CA ALA A 887 17.64 26.25 27.46
C ALA A 887 16.25 25.86 27.99
N SER A 888 15.58 26.79 28.69
CA SER A 888 14.27 26.53 29.32
C SER A 888 13.05 26.85 28.45
N SER A 889 13.25 27.42 27.26
CA SER A 889 12.16 27.87 26.38
C SER A 889 12.39 27.47 24.92
N PRO A 890 11.32 27.35 24.11
CA PRO A 890 11.46 27.02 22.70
C PRO A 890 12.17 28.13 21.91
N ARG A 891 12.85 27.75 20.84
CA ARG A 891 13.30 28.67 19.79
C ARG A 891 12.24 28.74 18.71
N ILE A 892 11.74 29.94 18.46
CA ILE A 892 10.70 30.20 17.46
C ILE A 892 11.24 31.15 16.40
N VAL A 893 11.19 30.74 15.14
CA VAL A 893 11.77 31.48 14.02
C VAL A 893 10.82 31.52 12.82
N GLN A 894 10.93 32.54 12.00
CA GLN A 894 10.36 32.56 10.65
C GLN A 894 11.51 32.46 9.65
N TYR A 895 11.50 31.43 8.79
CA TYR A 895 12.46 31.36 7.69
C TYR A 895 12.10 32.44 6.66
N PHE A 896 13.11 33.23 6.27
CA PHE A 896 12.90 34.43 5.47
C PHE A 896 14.13 34.72 4.61
N ASN A 897 13.92 34.75 3.31
CA ASN A 897 14.94 35.10 2.34
C ASN A 897 14.40 36.09 1.30
N MET A 898 15.29 36.78 0.61
CA MET A 898 14.94 37.54 -0.59
C MET A 898 15.90 37.22 -1.73
N LEU A 899 15.34 36.96 -2.91
CA LEU A 899 16.07 36.59 -4.11
C LEU A 899 15.83 37.63 -5.22
N PRO A 900 16.80 37.85 -6.13
CA PRO A 900 16.59 38.68 -7.31
C PRO A 900 15.42 38.20 -8.17
N MET A 901 14.71 39.14 -8.80
CA MET A 901 13.62 38.82 -9.74
C MET A 901 14.12 38.03 -10.96
N ASN A 902 15.34 38.33 -11.44
CA ASN A 902 16.00 37.61 -12.53
C ASN A 902 17.03 36.59 -11.99
N PHE A 903 16.73 35.93 -10.87
CA PHE A 903 17.62 34.90 -10.32
C PHE A 903 17.78 33.74 -11.32
N GLN A 904 18.88 33.77 -12.04
CA GLN A 904 19.48 32.61 -12.68
C GLN A 904 20.68 32.26 -11.81
N ALA A 905 20.87 30.98 -11.51
CA ALA A 905 22.09 30.49 -10.88
C ALA A 905 23.30 30.96 -11.71
N LEU A 906 23.89 32.10 -11.33
CA LEU A 906 25.04 32.70 -11.99
C LEU A 906 26.25 31.80 -11.73
N ASP A 907 26.84 31.31 -12.81
CA ASP A 907 27.97 30.39 -12.80
C ASP A 907 29.18 31.06 -12.11
N LEU A 908 29.55 30.61 -10.90
CA LEU A 908 30.65 31.20 -10.13
C LEU A 908 32.02 31.01 -10.84
N MET A 909 32.10 30.09 -11.81
CA MET A 909 33.31 29.82 -12.59
C MET A 909 33.67 30.95 -13.57
N ALA A 910 32.77 31.91 -13.85
CA ALA A 910 33.02 32.99 -14.80
C ALA A 910 33.38 34.36 -14.18
N SER A 911 33.36 34.50 -12.85
CA SER A 911 33.55 35.80 -12.17
C SER A 911 34.80 35.90 -11.28
N LEU A 912 35.71 34.93 -11.39
CA LEU A 912 37.04 34.94 -10.75
C LEU A 912 38.21 35.02 -11.76
N GLU A 913 37.94 35.44 -13.00
CA GLU A 913 38.92 36.10 -13.89
C GLU A 913 38.70 37.61 -13.85
#